data_AF-A0A938QNL3-F1
#
_entry.id   AF-A0A938QNL3-F1
#
_cell.length_a   1.000
_cell.length_b   1.000
_cell.length_c   1.000
_cell.angle_alpha   90.00
_cell.angle_beta   90.00
_cell.angle_gamma   90.00
#
_symmetry.space_group_name_H-M   'P 1'
#
loop_
_entity.id
_entity.type
_entity.pdbx_description
1 polymer ?
#
loop_
_entity_poly.entity_id
_entity_poly.type
_entity_poly.pdbx_seq_one_letter_code
_entity_poly.pdbx_strand_id
1 'polypeptide(L)'
;MICTVRSFALLTLLCAAAVIAAACADGPAADTRFRTDAPGSSSDDTDGPAGPSPSTPATLSLPARLRLLGGEEYRATVRDLLRLEASSALDHVHLAGGFDTGADGQLQEALFVALFDEAERLAERAVATTLPEDFSCIGSSVDVACVRAVLRTLAPRAARRPVDDDRIEELVAFFAAHRAVVDDDRAALAGVVARLLVSPEFLYRSEVGVVEGDRRRLGPYEQADLLGYALTGVAPDVGLIAVAAAADGGLTEATLRREARRLLATPAGQARVAAFVRQWMRVTALDDMVRRPEDFPKLASAEQGRALKDGFDAFVTAVAYSDRGTLAALLQSPFALVNRHTAPLVGAAVDGDALVRVDLPAAERRGLLTQPGLLASHGASGDVDKDRPVLRGLLVKTQLLCESVGPPSGVNTAAAADAAAAIPGFAAMTTREQYEAMMEQSPACSACHAQFMPLGFAFGRYDALGRHRTEQRGRPIDPALDDVPLLGSLRDIPDGLALTDLLADDPAVAACFARQAAAFVTGLGSGPPAVALGRHVADARSGPAWVLATLEDAVVQAALAPRVLDSDETIDDDDNEDDDDNEDDDDNEDDDVLPALLLSSGTELRPDESRTAHDGSFTFVYQRDGNLVLYERGVARWASRTDGQRAYLTAMQGDGNLVVYARSGAPIFHTGTDGNPGAALYVHATGVLELRAVDGSVLTTLAPNLGAP
;
A
#
# COMPACT_ATOMS: atom_id res chain seq x y z
N MET A 1 32.90 29.98 1.98
CA MET A 1 31.78 30.30 2.89
C MET A 1 30.85 29.09 3.00
N ILE A 2 31.36 27.97 3.55
CA ILE A 2 30.66 26.65 3.58
C ILE A 2 30.78 25.98 4.98
N CYS A 3 31.20 26.70 6.04
CA CYS A 3 31.55 26.06 7.33
C CYS A 3 30.67 26.41 8.55
N THR A 4 29.46 26.95 8.40
CA THR A 4 28.64 27.36 9.58
C THR A 4 27.28 26.67 9.76
N VAL A 5 26.88 25.75 8.88
CA VAL A 5 25.55 25.10 8.98
C VAL A 5 25.53 23.81 9.81
N ARG A 6 26.70 23.25 10.17
CA ARG A 6 26.78 21.96 10.89
C ARG A 6 26.64 22.01 12.42
N SER A 7 26.51 23.19 13.02
CA SER A 7 26.41 23.34 14.48
C SER A 7 24.98 23.47 15.03
N PHE A 8 23.95 23.53 14.17
CA PHE A 8 22.56 23.74 14.60
C PHE A 8 21.77 22.45 14.91
N ALA A 9 22.22 21.29 14.43
CA ALA A 9 21.54 20.01 14.70
C ALA A 9 21.70 19.52 16.16
N LEU A 10 22.68 20.04 16.92
CA LEU A 10 22.96 19.58 18.28
C LEU A 10 22.13 20.29 19.38
N LEU A 11 21.50 21.43 19.10
CA LEU A 11 20.83 22.22 20.15
C LEU A 11 19.33 21.91 20.30
N THR A 12 18.68 21.34 19.30
CA THR A 12 17.25 20.95 19.35
C THR A 12 17.01 19.58 20.02
N LEU A 13 18.03 18.71 20.03
CA LEU A 13 17.98 17.41 20.73
C LEU A 13 17.99 17.53 22.27
N LEU A 14 18.47 18.65 22.83
CA LEU A 14 18.56 18.85 24.28
C LEU A 14 17.26 19.33 24.95
N CYS A 15 16.24 19.77 24.19
CA CYS A 15 14.94 20.16 24.74
C CYS A 15 13.88 19.06 24.73
N ALA A 16 14.09 17.96 24.01
CA ALA A 16 13.16 16.83 23.99
C ALA A 16 13.28 15.90 25.22
N ALA A 17 14.39 15.97 25.97
CA ALA A 17 14.65 15.10 27.12
C ALA A 17 14.03 15.59 28.45
N ALA A 18 13.37 16.75 28.50
CA ALA A 18 12.91 17.37 29.75
C ALA A 18 11.41 17.24 30.06
N VAL A 19 10.64 16.45 29.29
CA VAL A 19 9.18 16.30 29.50
C VAL A 19 8.77 14.90 30.00
N ILE A 20 9.71 13.96 30.15
CA ILE A 20 9.44 12.62 30.74
C ILE A 20 10.00 12.56 32.16
N ALA A 21 9.45 13.35 33.08
CA ALA A 21 9.70 13.22 34.53
C ALA A 21 8.69 14.03 35.36
N ALA A 22 7.39 13.73 35.29
CA ALA A 22 6.43 14.18 36.31
C ALA A 22 5.06 13.48 36.18
N ALA A 23 4.97 12.20 36.56
CA ALA A 23 3.68 11.58 36.88
C ALA A 23 3.84 10.30 37.72
N CYS A 24 4.41 10.41 38.93
CA CYS A 24 4.25 9.40 39.98
C CYS A 24 4.05 10.13 41.32
N ALA A 25 2.83 10.07 41.89
CA ALA A 25 2.58 10.05 43.34
C ALA A 25 1.08 10.00 43.69
N ASP A 26 0.75 8.99 44.52
CA ASP A 26 -0.20 8.96 45.64
C ASP A 26 -1.68 8.53 45.48
N GLY A 27 -1.96 7.29 45.95
CA GLY A 27 -2.93 7.00 47.03
C GLY A 27 -4.10 6.04 46.73
N PRO A 28 -4.77 5.46 47.75
CA PRO A 28 -4.39 4.21 48.40
C PRO A 28 -5.44 3.07 48.32
N ALA A 29 -5.01 1.88 48.78
CA ALA A 29 -5.64 0.57 48.77
C ALA A 29 -6.93 0.38 49.61
N ALA A 30 -7.74 -0.62 49.22
CA ALA A 30 -8.61 -1.46 50.07
C ALA A 30 -9.03 -2.71 49.24
N ASP A 31 -8.45 -3.88 49.48
CA ASP A 31 -8.93 -4.94 50.40
C ASP A 31 -10.27 -5.57 50.00
N THR A 32 -10.29 -6.82 49.52
CA THR A 32 -10.85 -7.97 50.28
C THR A 32 -11.12 -9.24 49.44
N ARG A 33 -10.48 -10.33 49.90
CA ARG A 33 -11.00 -11.73 50.08
C ARG A 33 -11.05 -12.67 48.86
N PHE A 34 -10.18 -13.70 48.80
CA PHE A 34 -10.15 -15.02 49.52
C PHE A 34 -11.11 -16.11 49.00
N ARG A 35 -10.49 -17.23 48.59
CA ARG A 35 -10.87 -18.68 48.59
C ARG A 35 -10.81 -19.33 47.20
N THR A 36 -9.80 -20.14 46.86
CA THR A 36 -9.42 -21.49 47.35
C THR A 36 -10.46 -22.58 47.01
N ASP A 37 -10.14 -23.47 46.05
CA ASP A 37 -9.82 -24.90 46.27
C ASP A 37 -9.96 -25.76 44.98
N ALA A 38 -8.80 -26.24 44.49
CA ALA A 38 -8.37 -27.58 44.00
C ALA A 38 -9.38 -28.76 43.82
N PRO A 39 -8.97 -29.96 43.31
CA PRO A 39 -7.98 -30.32 42.25
C PRO A 39 -8.45 -31.46 41.29
N GLY A 40 -7.59 -31.83 40.33
CA GLY A 40 -7.52 -33.17 39.71
C GLY A 40 -7.84 -33.18 38.22
N SER A 41 -7.25 -34.00 37.36
CA SER A 41 -6.20 -35.01 37.46
C SER A 41 -5.84 -35.39 36.02
N SER A 42 -4.60 -35.81 35.81
CA SER A 42 -4.06 -36.40 34.58
C SER A 42 -4.88 -37.54 33.98
N SER A 43 -5.00 -37.59 32.65
CA SER A 43 -4.87 -38.83 31.88
C SER A 43 -4.64 -38.52 30.39
N ASP A 44 -3.66 -39.23 29.83
CA ASP A 44 -3.42 -39.45 28.40
C ASP A 44 -4.70 -39.60 27.59
N ASP A 45 -4.73 -39.01 26.40
CA ASP A 45 -5.32 -39.69 25.24
C ASP A 45 -4.65 -39.24 23.93
N THR A 46 -4.43 -40.25 23.10
CA THR A 46 -3.84 -40.17 21.77
C THR A 46 -4.96 -39.94 20.77
N ASP A 47 -4.86 -38.90 19.93
CA ASP A 47 -5.76 -38.77 18.78
C ASP A 47 -5.09 -38.09 17.58
N GLY A 48 -5.38 -38.64 16.39
CA GLY A 48 -4.81 -38.25 15.10
C GLY A 48 -5.23 -36.86 14.60
N PRO A 49 -4.79 -36.46 13.40
CA PRO A 49 -4.97 -35.09 12.93
C PRO A 49 -6.46 -34.81 12.70
N ALA A 50 -7.03 -33.97 13.56
CA ALA A 50 -8.38 -33.44 13.41
C ALA A 50 -8.47 -32.62 12.11
N GLY A 51 -9.48 -32.92 11.29
CA GLY A 51 -9.85 -32.05 10.18
C GLY A 51 -10.28 -30.66 10.69
N PRO A 52 -10.23 -29.62 9.85
CA PRO A 52 -10.50 -28.26 10.30
C PRO A 52 -11.96 -28.12 10.78
N SER A 53 -12.12 -27.77 12.06
CA SER A 53 -13.41 -27.37 12.63
C SER A 53 -13.98 -26.15 11.90
N PRO A 54 -15.31 -26.04 11.72
CA PRO A 54 -15.93 -24.86 11.14
C PRO A 54 -15.70 -23.67 12.07
N SER A 55 -14.94 -22.67 11.61
CA SER A 55 -14.67 -21.47 12.39
C SER A 55 -15.95 -20.66 12.59
N THR A 56 -16.26 -20.36 13.86
CA THR A 56 -17.22 -19.33 14.25
C THR A 56 -16.91 -18.05 13.47
N PRO A 57 -17.89 -17.31 12.91
CA PRO A 57 -17.59 -16.09 12.17
C PRO A 57 -16.82 -15.14 13.08
N ALA A 58 -15.55 -14.88 12.74
CA ALA A 58 -14.76 -13.87 13.43
C ALA A 58 -15.55 -12.55 13.46
N THR A 59 -15.84 -12.05 14.66
CA THR A 59 -16.47 -10.74 14.87
C THR A 59 -15.62 -9.69 14.17
N LEU A 60 -16.24 -8.83 13.34
CA LEU A 60 -15.52 -7.76 12.65
C LEU A 60 -14.84 -6.83 13.66
N SER A 61 -13.52 -6.76 13.60
CA SER A 61 -12.67 -5.81 14.33
C SER A 61 -11.49 -5.40 13.45
N LEU A 62 -11.03 -4.16 13.61
CA LEU A 62 -9.86 -3.61 12.90
C LEU A 62 -8.77 -3.23 13.92
N PRO A 63 -7.48 -3.22 13.54
CA PRO A 63 -6.42 -2.84 14.45
C PRO A 63 -6.49 -1.35 14.81
N ALA A 64 -6.18 -1.03 16.06
CA ALA A 64 -5.89 0.32 16.54
C ALA A 64 -4.48 0.71 16.13
N ARG A 65 -4.29 1.84 15.45
CA ARG A 65 -2.98 2.24 14.92
C ARG A 65 -2.87 3.74 14.61
N LEU A 66 -1.64 4.21 14.45
CA LEU A 66 -1.32 5.46 13.77
C LEU A 66 -0.87 5.15 12.35
N ARG A 67 -1.44 5.84 11.38
CA ARG A 67 -1.15 5.65 9.96
C ARG A 67 -0.43 6.86 9.40
N LEU A 68 0.82 6.69 8.96
CA LEU A 68 1.54 7.74 8.26
C LEU A 68 0.82 8.08 6.94
N LEU A 69 0.74 9.37 6.60
CA LEU A 69 0.24 9.80 5.29
C LEU A 69 1.16 9.30 4.19
N GLY A 70 0.59 8.60 3.22
CA GLY A 70 1.33 8.25 1.99
C GLY A 70 1.73 9.51 1.21
N GLY A 71 2.73 9.39 0.32
CA GLY A 71 3.24 10.54 -0.45
C GLY A 71 2.15 11.33 -1.19
N GLU A 72 1.20 10.66 -1.85
CA GLU A 72 0.08 11.34 -2.52
C GLU A 72 -0.88 12.01 -1.52
N GLU A 73 -1.19 11.36 -0.39
CA GLU A 73 -2.04 11.92 0.66
C GLU A 73 -1.41 13.17 1.29
N TYR A 74 -0.10 13.15 1.54
CA TYR A 74 0.67 14.32 1.99
C TYR A 74 0.58 15.46 0.97
N ARG A 75 0.90 15.20 -0.30
CA ARG A 75 0.88 16.22 -1.37
C ARG A 75 -0.53 16.81 -1.55
N ALA A 76 -1.56 15.97 -1.55
CA ALA A 76 -2.94 16.42 -1.66
C ALA A 76 -3.36 17.29 -0.46
N THR A 77 -2.95 16.91 0.75
CA THR A 77 -3.24 17.67 1.98
C THR A 77 -2.51 19.02 1.99
N VAL A 78 -1.24 19.06 1.59
CA VAL A 78 -0.49 20.31 1.41
C VAL A 78 -1.14 21.20 0.35
N ARG A 79 -1.54 20.64 -0.79
CA ARG A 79 -2.23 21.39 -1.84
C ARG A 79 -3.54 21.99 -1.35
N ASP A 80 -4.31 21.25 -0.55
CA ASP A 80 -5.54 21.80 0.02
C ASP A 80 -5.27 22.88 1.07
N LEU A 81 -4.27 22.67 1.93
CA LEU A 81 -3.93 23.56 3.02
C LEU A 81 -3.26 24.87 2.55
N LEU A 82 -2.27 24.75 1.66
CA LEU A 82 -1.37 25.85 1.27
C LEU A 82 -1.49 26.25 -0.20
N ARG A 83 -2.32 25.56 -1.01
CA ARG A 83 -2.44 25.78 -2.47
C ARG A 83 -1.09 25.69 -3.22
N LEU A 84 -0.16 24.89 -2.69
CA LEU A 84 1.15 24.64 -3.26
C LEU A 84 1.32 23.16 -3.61
N GLU A 85 2.12 22.89 -4.64
CA GLU A 85 2.55 21.54 -4.97
C GLU A 85 3.81 21.17 -4.18
N ALA A 86 3.69 20.06 -3.46
CA ALA A 86 4.81 19.38 -2.82
C ALA A 86 5.53 18.44 -3.81
N SER A 87 6.82 18.22 -3.56
CA SER A 87 7.69 17.40 -4.41
C SER A 87 7.22 15.94 -4.49
N SER A 88 7.22 15.38 -5.70
CA SER A 88 7.00 13.93 -5.90
C SER A 88 8.17 13.08 -5.41
N ALA A 89 9.30 13.69 -5.02
CA ALA A 89 10.41 12.98 -4.40
C ALA A 89 10.04 12.38 -3.02
N LEU A 90 8.94 12.86 -2.42
CA LEU A 90 8.39 12.31 -1.19
C LEU A 90 7.51 11.07 -1.41
N ASP A 91 7.31 10.63 -2.66
CA ASP A 91 6.51 9.45 -2.97
C ASP A 91 7.24 8.17 -2.49
N HIS A 92 7.12 7.87 -1.20
CA HIS A 92 7.42 6.59 -0.61
C HIS A 92 6.16 5.74 -0.73
N VAL A 93 6.15 4.78 -1.64
CA VAL A 93 4.96 3.97 -1.90
C VAL A 93 4.98 2.75 -0.99
N HIS A 94 4.35 2.85 0.18
CA HIS A 94 3.99 1.66 0.95
C HIS A 94 2.75 1.03 0.33
N LEU A 95 2.95 -0.06 -0.43
CA LEU A 95 1.86 -0.80 -1.01
C LEU A 95 1.32 -1.82 -0.01
N ALA A 96 0.08 -1.65 0.46
CA ALA A 96 -0.61 -2.69 1.22
C ALA A 96 -1.54 -3.46 0.28
N GLY A 97 -1.19 -4.71 -0.01
CA GLY A 97 -1.98 -5.55 -0.92
C GLY A 97 -2.11 -4.96 -2.32
N GLY A 98 -1.19 -4.09 -2.77
CA GLY A 98 -1.24 -3.42 -4.07
C GLY A 98 -1.81 -2.01 -4.10
N PHE A 99 -2.30 -1.52 -2.96
CA PHE A 99 -2.86 -0.19 -2.86
C PHE A 99 -1.87 0.78 -2.23
N ASP A 100 -1.83 2.01 -2.74
CA ASP A 100 -1.00 3.11 -2.20
C ASP A 100 -1.52 3.66 -0.86
N THR A 101 -2.57 3.03 -0.34
CA THR A 101 -3.14 3.26 0.98
C THR A 101 -2.42 2.49 2.09
N GLY A 102 -1.28 1.85 1.81
CA GLY A 102 -0.53 1.12 2.83
C GLY A 102 -0.02 2.05 3.93
N ALA A 103 -0.20 1.62 5.17
CA ALA A 103 -0.11 2.45 6.36
C ALA A 103 1.01 2.05 7.32
N ASP A 104 1.63 0.89 7.12
CA ASP A 104 2.56 0.28 8.06
C ASP A 104 3.98 0.89 7.98
N GLY A 105 4.09 2.07 7.35
CA GLY A 105 5.31 2.84 7.28
C GLY A 105 5.64 3.47 8.63
N GLN A 106 6.65 2.94 9.30
CA GLN A 106 7.36 3.70 10.32
C GLN A 106 8.04 4.91 9.66
N LEU A 107 7.98 6.07 10.31
CA LEU A 107 8.66 7.26 9.82
C LEU A 107 10.16 7.07 9.95
N GLN A 108 10.81 6.80 8.83
CA GLN A 108 12.25 6.62 8.77
C GLN A 108 12.97 7.97 8.84
N GLU A 109 14.19 7.99 9.38
CA GLU A 109 14.99 9.21 9.49
C GLU A 109 15.17 9.91 8.15
N ALA A 110 15.52 9.18 7.08
CA ALA A 110 15.72 9.74 5.75
C ALA A 110 14.42 10.36 5.18
N LEU A 111 13.28 9.71 5.42
CA LEU A 111 11.98 10.24 5.01
C LEU A 111 11.61 11.48 5.82
N PHE A 112 11.88 11.48 7.13
CA PHE A 112 11.64 12.65 7.98
C PHE A 112 12.49 13.85 7.53
N VAL A 113 13.78 13.66 7.23
CA VAL A 113 14.65 14.71 6.70
C VAL A 113 14.08 15.26 5.39
N ALA A 114 13.66 14.40 4.46
CA ALA A 114 13.06 14.84 3.20
C ALA A 114 11.74 15.61 3.41
N LEU A 115 10.88 15.14 4.32
CA LEU A 115 9.64 15.81 4.69
C LEU A 115 9.91 17.17 5.34
N PHE A 116 10.95 17.27 6.15
CA PHE A 116 11.35 18.51 6.83
C PHE A 116 11.87 19.54 5.84
N ASP A 117 12.81 19.17 4.96
CA ASP A 117 13.33 20.06 3.91
C ASP A 117 12.20 20.56 3.00
N GLU A 118 11.27 19.67 2.65
CA GLU A 118 10.13 20.03 1.82
C GLU A 118 9.14 20.94 2.56
N ALA A 119 8.90 20.68 3.86
CA ALA A 119 8.05 21.53 4.69
C ALA A 119 8.60 22.95 4.83
N GLU A 120 9.91 23.12 5.03
CA GLU A 120 10.56 24.44 5.05
C GLU A 120 10.36 25.17 3.72
N ARG A 121 10.66 24.49 2.60
CA ARG A 121 10.49 25.05 1.25
C ARG A 121 9.05 25.47 0.96
N LEU A 122 8.08 24.64 1.37
CA LEU A 122 6.65 24.94 1.20
C LEU A 122 6.21 26.10 2.07
N ALA A 123 6.66 26.14 3.33
CA ALA A 123 6.31 27.19 4.27
C ALA A 123 6.84 28.57 3.84
N GLU A 124 8.10 28.64 3.42
CA GLU A 124 8.71 29.86 2.88
C GLU A 124 7.91 30.39 1.67
N ARG A 125 7.59 29.49 0.73
CA ARG A 125 6.77 29.84 -0.43
C ARG A 125 5.37 30.27 -0.04
N ALA A 126 4.72 29.57 0.89
CA ALA A 126 3.37 29.89 1.33
C ALA A 126 3.30 31.31 1.91
N VAL A 127 4.24 31.66 2.81
CA VAL A 127 4.34 33.01 3.40
C VAL A 127 4.67 34.07 2.34
N ALA A 128 5.47 33.74 1.34
CA ALA A 128 5.85 34.68 0.28
C ALA A 128 4.78 34.92 -0.78
N THR A 129 4.04 33.88 -1.22
CA THR A 129 3.22 33.94 -2.43
C THR A 129 1.74 33.63 -2.25
N THR A 130 1.38 32.79 -1.28
CA THR A 130 0.05 32.15 -1.28
C THR A 130 -0.84 32.60 -0.12
N LEU A 131 -0.25 32.87 1.04
CA LEU A 131 -0.95 33.46 2.18
C LEU A 131 -1.36 34.96 2.06
N PRO A 132 -1.03 35.75 1.02
CA PRO A 132 -1.53 37.13 0.92
C PRO A 132 -3.04 37.25 0.71
N GLU A 133 -3.69 36.27 0.05
CA GLU A 133 -5.14 36.36 -0.26
C GLU A 133 -6.04 35.99 0.92
N ASP A 134 -5.62 35.02 1.74
CA ASP A 134 -6.36 34.57 2.94
C ASP A 134 -5.95 35.33 4.22
N PHE A 135 -4.77 35.99 4.25
CA PHE A 135 -4.26 36.72 5.43
C PHE A 135 -3.56 38.03 5.05
N SER A 136 -4.37 39.07 4.78
CA SER A 136 -3.90 40.40 4.39
C SER A 136 -2.92 41.07 5.38
N CYS A 137 -2.88 40.63 6.64
CA CYS A 137 -1.95 41.13 7.65
C CYS A 137 -0.48 40.84 7.31
N ILE A 138 -0.17 39.73 6.63
CA ILE A 138 1.21 39.34 6.26
C ILE A 138 1.85 40.35 5.27
N GLY A 139 1.01 41.02 4.48
CA GLY A 139 1.44 42.08 3.55
C GLY A 139 1.82 43.39 4.25
N SER A 140 1.32 43.62 5.47
CA SER A 140 1.53 44.86 6.24
C SER A 140 2.57 44.70 7.35
N SER A 141 2.38 43.70 8.22
CA SER A 141 3.28 43.36 9.34
C SER A 141 2.97 41.97 9.87
N VAL A 142 3.99 41.16 10.14
CA VAL A 142 3.85 39.84 10.77
C VAL A 142 4.04 39.99 12.28
N ASP A 143 3.04 40.57 12.94
CA ASP A 143 2.99 40.69 14.40
C ASP A 143 2.26 39.49 15.05
N VAL A 144 2.27 39.44 16.38
CA VAL A 144 1.65 38.35 17.15
C VAL A 144 0.14 38.22 16.87
N ALA A 145 -0.57 39.32 16.57
CA ALA A 145 -1.98 39.28 16.24
C ALA A 145 -2.22 38.62 14.88
N CYS A 146 -1.39 38.95 13.88
CA CYS A 146 -1.40 38.33 12.56
C CYS A 146 -1.08 36.83 12.66
N VAL A 147 -0.02 36.46 13.38
CA VAL A 147 0.37 35.05 13.57
C VAL A 147 -0.76 34.26 14.21
N ARG A 148 -1.41 34.79 15.25
CA ARG A 148 -2.57 34.14 15.88
C ARG A 148 -3.74 33.94 14.91
N ALA A 149 -4.03 34.93 14.07
CA ALA A 149 -5.09 34.83 13.06
C ALA A 149 -4.79 33.74 12.01
N VAL A 150 -3.54 33.67 11.54
CA VAL A 150 -3.06 32.60 10.64
C VAL A 150 -3.22 31.23 11.30
N LEU A 151 -2.73 31.08 12.54
CA LEU A 151 -2.74 29.81 13.26
C LEU A 151 -4.14 29.30 13.57
N ARG A 152 -5.10 30.20 13.89
CA ARG A 152 -6.51 29.83 14.10
C ARG A 152 -7.19 29.23 12.87
N THR A 153 -6.60 29.43 11.69
CA THR A 153 -7.11 28.85 10.44
C THR A 153 -6.31 27.63 10.01
N LEU A 154 -4.98 27.71 10.05
CA LEU A 154 -4.12 26.64 9.57
C LEU A 154 -4.02 25.46 10.55
N ALA A 155 -3.90 25.71 11.85
CA ALA A 155 -3.67 24.63 12.83
C ALA A 155 -4.84 23.63 12.90
N PRO A 156 -6.13 24.05 12.93
CA PRO A 156 -7.24 23.09 12.93
C PRO A 156 -7.33 22.27 11.63
N ARG A 157 -7.00 22.86 10.48
CA ARG A 157 -6.99 22.16 9.19
C ARG A 157 -5.83 21.17 9.09
N ALA A 158 -4.65 21.56 9.58
CA ALA A 158 -3.48 20.68 9.64
C ALA A 158 -3.69 19.50 10.58
N ALA A 159 -4.28 19.75 11.76
CA ALA A 159 -4.59 18.72 12.75
C ALA A 159 -5.87 17.92 12.42
N ARG A 160 -6.66 18.37 11.43
CA ARG A 160 -7.96 17.79 11.01
C ARG A 160 -9.00 17.70 12.14
N ARG A 161 -8.86 18.56 13.16
CA ARG A 161 -9.73 18.66 14.34
C ARG A 161 -9.62 20.05 14.97
N PRO A 162 -10.56 20.46 15.84
CA PRO A 162 -10.41 21.67 16.62
C PRO A 162 -9.10 21.65 17.43
N VAL A 163 -8.45 22.81 17.49
CA VAL A 163 -7.25 23.05 18.27
C VAL A 163 -7.61 24.09 19.33
N ASP A 164 -7.30 23.81 20.60
CA ASP A 164 -7.59 24.71 21.71
C ASP A 164 -6.68 25.96 21.70
N ASP A 165 -7.08 26.98 22.48
CA ASP A 165 -6.31 28.22 22.56
C ASP A 165 -4.91 27.99 23.16
N ASP A 166 -4.73 27.00 24.04
CA ASP A 166 -3.43 26.69 24.65
C ASP A 166 -2.40 26.23 23.61
N ARG A 167 -2.81 25.32 22.71
CA ARG A 167 -1.98 24.89 21.58
C ARG A 167 -1.71 26.02 20.60
N ILE A 168 -2.65 26.94 20.38
CA ILE A 168 -2.41 28.14 19.57
C ILE A 168 -1.35 29.02 20.23
N GLU A 169 -1.45 29.27 21.54
CA GLU A 169 -0.47 30.09 22.25
C GLU A 169 0.91 29.41 22.33
N GLU A 170 1.00 28.08 22.39
CA GLU A 170 2.27 27.35 22.26
C GLU A 170 2.96 27.65 20.90
N LEU A 171 2.20 27.62 19.80
CA LEU A 171 2.72 27.92 18.47
C LEU A 171 3.10 29.41 18.32
N VAL A 172 2.36 30.32 18.97
CA VAL A 172 2.70 31.75 19.05
C VAL A 172 3.98 31.97 19.87
N ALA A 173 4.17 31.23 20.96
CA ALA A 173 5.39 31.28 21.76
C ALA A 173 6.59 30.75 20.94
N PHE A 174 6.40 29.67 20.18
CA PHE A 174 7.43 29.17 19.24
C PHE A 174 7.79 30.22 18.19
N PHE A 175 6.81 30.91 17.60
CA PHE A 175 7.06 32.04 16.70
C PHE A 175 7.95 33.10 17.35
N ALA A 176 7.62 33.54 18.57
CA ALA A 176 8.38 34.58 19.27
C ALA A 176 9.83 34.15 19.56
N ALA A 177 10.02 32.89 19.98
CA ALA A 177 11.35 32.32 20.21
C ALA A 177 12.15 32.20 18.91
N HIS A 178 11.52 31.72 17.83
CA HIS A 178 12.18 31.57 16.54
C HIS A 178 12.55 32.93 15.92
N ARG A 179 11.64 33.91 16.00
CA ARG A 179 11.88 35.31 15.61
C ARG A 179 13.13 35.90 16.26
N ALA A 180 13.36 35.63 17.56
CA ALA A 180 14.55 36.12 18.27
C ALA A 180 15.86 35.52 17.73
N VAL A 181 15.80 34.37 17.05
CA VAL A 181 16.97 33.70 16.47
C VAL A 181 17.19 34.10 15.01
N VAL A 182 16.13 34.12 14.20
CA VAL A 182 16.23 34.37 12.74
C VAL A 182 16.23 35.85 12.37
N ASP A 183 15.78 36.72 13.27
CA ASP A 183 15.68 38.19 13.07
C ASP A 183 14.90 38.59 11.80
N ASP A 184 13.91 37.79 11.41
CA ASP A 184 12.99 38.06 10.31
C ASP A 184 11.60 37.49 10.61
N ASP A 185 10.57 38.33 10.57
CA ASP A 185 9.22 37.93 10.99
C ASP A 185 8.57 36.94 10.01
N ARG A 186 8.91 37.01 8.71
CA ARG A 186 8.35 36.09 7.70
C ARG A 186 9.03 34.74 7.77
N ALA A 187 10.34 34.69 7.94
CA ALA A 187 11.08 33.48 8.18
C ALA A 187 10.62 32.81 9.50
N ALA A 188 10.37 33.61 10.54
CA ALA A 188 9.84 33.09 11.80
C ALA A 188 8.46 32.45 11.63
N LEU A 189 7.56 33.07 10.87
CA LEU A 189 6.25 32.50 10.54
C LEU A 189 6.38 31.25 9.65
N ALA A 190 7.29 31.26 8.67
CA ALA A 190 7.58 30.09 7.84
C ALA A 190 8.05 28.90 8.71
N GLY A 191 8.93 29.12 9.69
CA GLY A 191 9.32 28.06 10.62
C GLY A 191 8.15 27.47 11.43
N VAL A 192 7.16 28.29 11.79
CA VAL A 192 5.94 27.82 12.48
C VAL A 192 5.08 26.97 11.53
N VAL A 193 4.91 27.38 10.27
CA VAL A 193 4.18 26.61 9.26
C VAL A 193 4.92 25.29 8.96
N ALA A 194 6.25 25.30 8.84
CA ALA A 194 7.05 24.10 8.67
C ALA A 194 6.85 23.13 9.84
N ARG A 195 6.88 23.63 11.09
CA ARG A 195 6.58 22.84 12.31
C ARG A 195 5.20 22.18 12.26
N LEU A 196 4.19 22.86 11.71
CA LEU A 196 2.85 22.24 11.53
C LEU A 196 2.89 21.10 10.51
N LEU A 197 3.57 21.27 9.37
CA LEU A 197 3.64 20.29 8.29
C LEU A 197 4.43 19.01 8.63
N VAL A 198 5.27 19.05 9.66
CA VAL A 198 6.01 17.87 10.17
C VAL A 198 5.51 17.40 11.54
N SER A 199 4.43 18.01 12.05
CA SER A 199 3.84 17.60 13.33
C SER A 199 3.21 16.20 13.21
N PRO A 200 3.23 15.40 14.29
CA PRO A 200 2.53 14.11 14.30
C PRO A 200 1.05 14.23 13.91
N GLU A 201 0.38 15.30 14.33
CA GLU A 201 -1.03 15.55 14.04
C GLU A 201 -1.30 15.79 12.54
N PHE A 202 -0.29 16.26 11.80
CA PHE A 202 -0.35 16.39 10.35
C PHE A 202 0.05 15.10 9.64
N LEU A 203 1.23 14.56 10.00
CA LEU A 203 1.84 13.41 9.34
C LEU A 203 1.07 12.10 9.56
N TYR A 204 0.36 11.95 10.67
CA TYR A 204 -0.34 10.71 11.01
C TYR A 204 -1.85 10.90 11.08
N ARG A 205 -2.56 9.93 10.51
CA ARG A 205 -3.99 9.69 10.73
C ARG A 205 -4.13 8.78 11.95
N SER A 206 -4.90 9.23 12.94
CA SER A 206 -5.22 8.38 14.09
C SER A 206 -6.35 7.42 13.72
N GLU A 207 -6.10 6.13 13.90
CA GLU A 207 -7.11 5.07 13.86
C GLU A 207 -7.09 4.27 15.17
N VAL A 208 -6.53 4.87 16.23
CA VAL A 208 -6.44 4.26 17.56
C VAL A 208 -7.85 4.06 18.08
N GLY A 209 -8.68 5.11 18.10
CA GLY A 209 -10.01 5.08 18.69
C GLY A 209 -10.03 5.45 20.17
N VAL A 210 -11.21 5.76 20.69
CA VAL A 210 -11.51 6.05 22.09
C VAL A 210 -12.18 4.85 22.76
N VAL A 211 -11.95 4.68 24.07
CA VAL A 211 -12.57 3.61 24.85
C VAL A 211 -14.05 3.95 25.10
N GLU A 212 -14.94 3.06 24.68
CA GLU A 212 -16.39 3.15 24.89
C GLU A 212 -16.90 1.80 25.42
N GLY A 213 -17.09 1.70 26.74
CA GLY A 213 -17.40 0.44 27.41
C GLY A 213 -16.20 -0.53 27.38
N ASP A 214 -16.41 -1.75 26.91
CA ASP A 214 -15.41 -2.81 26.75
C ASP A 214 -14.70 -2.80 25.38
N ARG A 215 -15.00 -1.81 24.52
CA ARG A 215 -14.50 -1.75 23.14
C ARG A 215 -13.88 -0.40 22.85
N ARG A 216 -12.91 -0.38 21.94
CA ARG A 216 -12.40 0.85 21.35
C ARG A 216 -13.12 1.14 20.04
N ARG A 217 -13.48 2.39 19.79
CA ARG A 217 -14.15 2.83 18.54
C ARG A 217 -13.55 4.14 18.06
N LEU A 218 -13.54 4.38 16.76
CA LEU A 218 -13.08 5.66 16.24
C LEU A 218 -13.92 6.81 16.77
N GLY A 219 -13.26 7.86 17.27
CA GLY A 219 -13.94 9.12 17.58
C GLY A 219 -14.42 9.84 16.31
N PRO A 220 -15.29 10.85 16.42
CA PRO A 220 -15.86 11.54 15.25
C PRO A 220 -14.84 12.13 14.28
N TYR A 221 -13.73 12.69 14.78
CA TYR A 221 -12.68 13.23 13.91
C TYR A 221 -11.85 12.13 13.23
N GLU A 222 -11.62 11.01 13.88
CA GLU A 222 -10.95 9.85 13.26
C GLU A 222 -11.85 9.22 12.18
N GLN A 223 -13.17 9.19 12.39
CA GLN A 223 -14.12 8.78 11.37
C GLN A 223 -14.14 9.74 10.17
N ALA A 224 -14.09 11.06 10.43
CA ALA A 224 -13.97 12.07 9.37
C ALA A 224 -12.68 11.90 8.56
N ASP A 225 -11.55 11.69 9.22
CA ASP A 225 -10.25 11.42 8.58
C ASP A 225 -10.32 10.17 7.69
N LEU A 226 -10.87 9.07 8.22
CA LEU A 226 -11.06 7.84 7.45
C LEU A 226 -11.90 8.09 6.19
N LEU A 227 -13.03 8.80 6.30
CA LEU A 227 -13.89 9.11 5.16
C LEU A 227 -13.19 10.00 4.13
N GLY A 228 -12.53 11.07 4.57
CA GLY A 228 -11.80 12.00 3.71
C GLY A 228 -10.76 11.28 2.87
N TYR A 229 -9.81 10.60 3.51
CA TYR A 229 -8.71 9.96 2.81
C TYR A 229 -9.14 8.74 1.99
N ALA A 230 -10.01 7.89 2.53
CA ALA A 230 -10.45 6.70 1.80
C ALA A 230 -11.20 7.08 0.51
N LEU A 231 -12.09 8.08 0.57
CA LEU A 231 -12.99 8.40 -0.54
C LEU A 231 -12.49 9.51 -1.45
N THR A 232 -11.56 10.37 -1.02
CA THR A 232 -11.08 11.50 -1.83
C THR A 232 -9.55 11.59 -1.94
N GLY A 233 -8.80 10.82 -1.14
CA GLY A 233 -7.33 10.86 -1.13
C GLY A 233 -6.75 12.11 -0.45
N VAL A 234 -7.57 12.91 0.23
CA VAL A 234 -7.16 14.14 0.94
C VAL A 234 -7.86 14.25 2.30
N ALA A 235 -7.37 15.15 3.15
CA ALA A 235 -7.96 15.47 4.45
C ALA A 235 -9.48 15.78 4.37
N PRO A 236 -10.23 15.54 5.46
CA PRO A 236 -11.66 15.86 5.51
C PRO A 236 -11.92 17.34 5.23
N ASP A 237 -12.94 17.62 4.41
CA ASP A 237 -13.34 19.00 4.14
C ASP A 237 -13.98 19.66 5.37
N VAL A 238 -14.06 20.99 5.35
CA VAL A 238 -14.62 21.79 6.45
C VAL A 238 -16.06 21.41 6.82
N GLY A 239 -16.84 20.92 5.84
CA GLY A 239 -18.20 20.45 6.08
C GLY A 239 -18.23 19.16 6.88
N LEU A 240 -17.36 18.20 6.54
CA LEU A 240 -17.23 16.94 7.26
C LEU A 240 -16.69 17.14 8.67
N ILE A 241 -15.71 18.04 8.86
CA ILE A 241 -15.22 18.41 10.20
C ILE A 241 -16.34 19.03 11.04
N ALA A 242 -17.17 19.90 10.45
CA ALA A 242 -18.30 20.51 11.17
C ALA A 242 -19.35 19.46 11.57
N VAL A 243 -19.60 18.45 10.73
CA VAL A 243 -20.49 17.32 11.07
C VAL A 243 -19.89 16.49 12.22
N ALA A 244 -18.58 16.23 12.20
CA ALA A 244 -17.89 15.52 13.29
C ALA A 244 -17.95 16.28 14.62
N ALA A 245 -17.97 17.62 14.57
CA ALA A 245 -18.05 18.49 15.76
C ALA A 245 -19.47 18.61 16.37
N ALA A 246 -20.51 18.08 15.73
CA ALA A 246 -21.89 18.25 16.17
C ALA A 246 -22.17 17.50 17.49
N ALA A 247 -22.75 18.21 18.47
CA ALA A 247 -22.93 17.74 19.85
C ALA A 247 -24.04 16.68 20.04
N ASP A 248 -24.89 16.48 19.03
CA ASP A 248 -26.10 15.64 19.05
C ASP A 248 -25.89 14.24 18.44
N GLY A 249 -24.64 13.78 18.37
CA GLY A 249 -24.29 12.40 18.01
C GLY A 249 -23.38 12.25 16.78
N GLY A 250 -22.90 13.35 16.20
CA GLY A 250 -21.85 13.35 15.16
C GLY A 250 -22.11 12.41 13.97
N LEU A 251 -21.08 11.65 13.59
CA LEU A 251 -21.06 10.72 12.46
C LEU A 251 -21.74 9.37 12.79
N THR A 252 -23.07 9.39 12.94
CA THR A 252 -23.90 8.17 12.98
C THR A 252 -23.84 7.41 11.65
N GLU A 253 -24.26 6.13 11.60
CA GLU A 253 -24.27 5.36 10.34
C GLU A 253 -25.02 6.09 9.20
N ALA A 254 -26.19 6.67 9.49
CA ALA A 254 -26.97 7.39 8.49
C ALA A 254 -26.23 8.63 7.96
N THR A 255 -25.53 9.35 8.84
CA THR A 255 -24.73 10.52 8.48
C THR A 255 -23.44 10.12 7.76
N LEU A 256 -22.76 9.06 8.19
CA LEU A 256 -21.60 8.48 7.50
C LEU A 256 -21.94 8.13 6.04
N ARG A 257 -23.07 7.45 5.82
CA ARG A 257 -23.55 7.10 4.47
C ARG A 257 -23.84 8.34 3.62
N ARG A 258 -24.49 9.35 4.21
CA ARG A 258 -24.78 10.62 3.51
C ARG A 258 -23.48 11.33 3.09
N GLU A 259 -22.54 11.48 4.02
CA GLU A 259 -21.26 12.12 3.74
C GLU A 259 -20.41 11.31 2.76
N ALA A 260 -20.39 9.99 2.87
CA ALA A 260 -19.70 9.12 1.92
C ALA A 260 -20.20 9.31 0.48
N ARG A 261 -21.53 9.35 0.28
CA ARG A 261 -22.13 9.64 -1.04
C ARG A 261 -21.79 11.04 -1.54
N ARG A 262 -21.81 12.03 -0.64
CA ARG A 262 -21.44 13.41 -0.98
C ARG A 262 -19.99 13.49 -1.46
N LEU A 263 -19.06 12.86 -0.74
CA LEU A 263 -17.64 12.85 -1.06
C LEU A 263 -17.37 12.11 -2.37
N LEU A 264 -17.98 10.94 -2.58
CA LEU A 264 -17.87 10.19 -3.83
C LEU A 264 -18.37 11.00 -5.03
N ALA A 265 -19.40 11.84 -4.86
CA ALA A 265 -19.91 12.68 -5.95
C ALA A 265 -18.96 13.83 -6.36
N THR A 266 -17.98 14.19 -5.52
CA THR A 266 -17.02 15.26 -5.83
C THR A 266 -16.03 14.86 -6.93
N PRO A 267 -15.38 15.82 -7.62
CA PRO A 267 -14.31 15.51 -8.57
C PRO A 267 -13.16 14.69 -7.95
N ALA A 268 -12.80 14.97 -6.69
CA ALA A 268 -11.80 14.20 -5.96
C ALA A 268 -12.28 12.77 -5.70
N GLY A 269 -13.57 12.59 -5.36
CA GLY A 269 -14.22 11.29 -5.23
C GLY A 269 -14.20 10.47 -6.51
N GLN A 270 -14.55 11.09 -7.64
CA GLN A 270 -14.49 10.45 -8.95
C GLN A 270 -13.05 10.01 -9.32
N ALA A 271 -12.06 10.87 -9.07
CA ALA A 271 -10.66 10.55 -9.29
C ALA A 271 -10.20 9.39 -8.38
N ARG A 272 -10.67 9.36 -7.12
CA ARG A 272 -10.35 8.29 -6.16
C ARG A 272 -10.97 6.95 -6.56
N VAL A 273 -12.19 6.93 -7.08
CA VAL A 273 -12.81 5.71 -7.62
C VAL A 273 -12.02 5.17 -8.81
N ALA A 274 -11.57 6.04 -9.72
CA ALA A 274 -10.70 5.63 -10.82
C ALA A 274 -9.35 5.09 -10.29
N ALA A 275 -8.76 5.73 -9.26
CA ALA A 275 -7.53 5.26 -8.63
C ALA A 275 -7.69 3.88 -7.99
N PHE A 276 -8.78 3.66 -7.26
CA PHE A 276 -9.13 2.35 -6.70
C PHE A 276 -9.16 1.27 -7.80
N VAL A 277 -9.89 1.51 -8.89
CA VAL A 277 -9.97 0.52 -9.98
C VAL A 277 -8.62 0.33 -10.68
N ARG A 278 -7.80 1.39 -10.80
CA ARG A 278 -6.45 1.26 -11.35
C ARG A 278 -5.57 0.34 -10.50
N GLN A 279 -5.58 0.54 -9.19
CA GLN A 279 -4.77 -0.23 -8.25
C GLN A 279 -5.29 -1.66 -8.09
N TRP A 280 -6.62 -1.83 -7.98
CA TRP A 280 -7.29 -3.14 -7.96
C TRP A 280 -6.92 -3.96 -9.19
N MET A 281 -7.00 -3.37 -10.38
CA MET A 281 -6.69 -4.07 -11.64
C MET A 281 -5.19 -4.09 -11.96
N ARG A 282 -4.31 -3.64 -11.07
CA ARG A 282 -2.84 -3.59 -11.29
C ARG A 282 -2.43 -2.86 -12.57
N VAL A 283 -3.17 -1.82 -12.95
CA VAL A 283 -2.86 -1.00 -14.12
C VAL A 283 -1.96 0.21 -13.80
N THR A 284 -1.16 0.11 -12.73
CA THR A 284 -0.27 1.18 -12.26
C THR A 284 0.85 1.51 -13.25
N ALA A 285 1.16 0.60 -14.18
CA ALA A 285 2.11 0.91 -15.26
C ALA A 285 1.64 2.06 -16.17
N LEU A 286 0.35 2.41 -16.15
CA LEU A 286 -0.17 3.60 -16.84
C LEU A 286 0.43 4.89 -16.29
N ASP A 287 0.66 4.99 -14.98
CA ASP A 287 1.32 6.14 -14.36
C ASP A 287 2.78 6.24 -14.80
N ASP A 288 3.44 5.09 -14.96
CA ASP A 288 4.81 5.01 -15.47
C ASP A 288 4.91 5.34 -16.96
N MET A 289 3.95 4.91 -17.78
CA MET A 289 3.87 5.31 -19.19
C MET A 289 3.70 6.83 -19.36
N VAL A 290 3.08 7.50 -18.39
CA VAL A 290 2.94 8.96 -18.37
C VAL A 290 4.21 9.64 -17.89
N ARG A 291 4.83 9.14 -16.82
CA ARG A 291 6.01 9.77 -16.19
C ARG A 291 7.30 9.52 -16.96
N ARG A 292 7.44 8.34 -17.56
CA ARG A 292 8.66 7.81 -18.20
C ARG A 292 8.31 7.07 -19.50
N PRO A 293 7.69 7.75 -20.48
CA PRO A 293 7.25 7.13 -21.74
C PRO A 293 8.39 6.43 -22.51
N GLU A 294 9.63 6.88 -22.35
CA GLU A 294 10.84 6.30 -22.93
C GLU A 294 11.11 4.84 -22.50
N ASP A 295 10.62 4.43 -21.33
CA ASP A 295 10.71 3.05 -20.85
C ASP A 295 9.69 2.11 -21.52
N PHE A 296 8.80 2.66 -22.35
CA PHE A 296 7.75 1.93 -23.07
C PHE A 296 7.86 2.14 -24.58
N PRO A 297 8.89 1.59 -25.26
CA PRO A 297 9.06 1.69 -26.71
C PRO A 297 7.86 1.20 -27.55
N LYS A 298 6.94 0.43 -26.95
CA LYS A 298 5.68 0.05 -27.59
C LYS A 298 4.76 1.23 -27.92
N LEU A 299 4.90 2.34 -27.20
CA LEU A 299 4.04 3.51 -27.39
C LEU A 299 4.44 4.23 -28.68
N ALA A 300 3.45 4.64 -29.47
CA ALA A 300 3.68 5.45 -30.65
C ALA A 300 4.13 6.88 -30.30
N SER A 301 3.74 7.39 -29.12
CA SER A 301 4.17 8.69 -28.58
C SER A 301 3.95 8.77 -27.06
N ALA A 302 4.53 9.77 -26.41
CA ALA A 302 4.30 10.03 -24.98
C ALA A 302 2.82 10.35 -24.68
N GLU A 303 2.15 11.06 -25.59
CA GLU A 303 0.72 11.38 -25.49
C GLU A 303 -0.16 10.13 -25.52
N GLN A 304 0.28 9.05 -26.19
CA GLN A 304 -0.46 7.79 -26.16
C GLN A 304 -0.48 7.17 -24.76
N GLY A 305 0.62 7.24 -24.00
CA GLY A 305 0.65 6.80 -22.60
C GLY A 305 -0.37 7.55 -21.73
N ARG A 306 -0.43 8.87 -21.88
CA ARG A 306 -1.44 9.71 -21.21
C ARG A 306 -2.86 9.38 -21.64
N ALA A 307 -3.10 9.25 -22.94
CA ALA A 307 -4.42 8.92 -23.47
C ALA A 307 -4.91 7.53 -23.04
N LEU A 308 -4.01 6.55 -22.86
CA LEU A 308 -4.36 5.23 -22.31
C LEU A 308 -4.84 5.34 -20.85
N LYS A 309 -4.15 6.14 -20.03
CA LYS A 309 -4.54 6.40 -18.65
C LYS A 309 -5.86 7.15 -18.57
N ASP A 310 -5.97 8.28 -19.26
CA ASP A 310 -7.15 9.14 -19.21
C ASP A 310 -8.39 8.42 -19.76
N GLY A 311 -8.23 7.63 -20.84
CA GLY A 311 -9.31 6.83 -21.41
C GLY A 311 -9.78 5.70 -20.47
N PHE A 312 -8.86 5.06 -19.75
CA PHE A 312 -9.21 4.06 -18.73
C PHE A 312 -9.98 4.70 -17.57
N ASP A 313 -9.47 5.81 -17.03
CA ASP A 313 -10.10 6.53 -15.92
C ASP A 313 -11.50 7.03 -16.30
N ALA A 314 -11.63 7.61 -17.51
CA ALA A 314 -12.91 8.09 -18.02
C ALA A 314 -13.92 6.96 -18.25
N PHE A 315 -13.48 5.77 -18.71
CA PHE A 315 -14.35 4.60 -18.82
C PHE A 315 -14.88 4.16 -17.44
N VAL A 316 -13.99 4.03 -16.46
CA VAL A 316 -14.38 3.65 -15.08
C VAL A 316 -15.41 4.62 -14.53
N THR A 317 -15.15 5.93 -14.60
CA THR A 317 -16.07 6.96 -14.12
C THR A 317 -17.39 6.93 -14.89
N ALA A 318 -17.35 6.81 -16.22
CA ALA A 318 -18.57 6.77 -17.04
C ALA A 318 -19.48 5.58 -16.68
N VAL A 319 -18.91 4.42 -16.35
CA VAL A 319 -19.71 3.25 -15.93
C VAL A 319 -20.18 3.41 -14.48
N ALA A 320 -19.26 3.67 -13.54
CA ALA A 320 -19.55 3.66 -12.10
C ALA A 320 -20.61 4.70 -11.69
N TYR A 321 -20.67 5.83 -12.38
CA TYR A 321 -21.63 6.92 -12.12
C TYR A 321 -22.86 6.89 -13.04
N SER A 322 -23.06 5.82 -13.80
CA SER A 322 -24.29 5.62 -14.58
C SER A 322 -25.40 4.96 -13.74
N ASP A 323 -26.64 5.04 -14.23
CA ASP A 323 -27.80 4.33 -13.65
C ASP A 323 -27.64 2.80 -13.63
N ARG A 324 -26.58 2.26 -14.26
CA ARG A 324 -26.24 0.83 -14.27
C ARG A 324 -24.81 0.57 -13.78
N GLY A 325 -24.29 1.37 -12.84
CA GLY A 325 -22.92 1.29 -12.31
C GLY A 325 -22.58 0.06 -11.44
N THR A 326 -22.92 -1.14 -11.92
CA THR A 326 -22.59 -2.41 -11.28
C THR A 326 -21.22 -2.93 -11.71
N LEU A 327 -20.67 -3.87 -10.93
CA LEU A 327 -19.47 -4.63 -11.27
C LEU A 327 -19.64 -5.37 -12.61
N ALA A 328 -20.80 -6.00 -12.83
CA ALA A 328 -21.14 -6.62 -14.11
C ALA A 328 -21.08 -5.61 -15.26
N ALA A 329 -21.67 -4.42 -15.09
CA ALA A 329 -21.59 -3.38 -16.12
C ALA A 329 -20.16 -2.89 -16.38
N LEU A 330 -19.31 -2.81 -15.35
CA LEU A 330 -17.90 -2.48 -15.51
C LEU A 330 -17.18 -3.55 -16.34
N LEU A 331 -17.52 -4.82 -16.12
CA LEU A 331 -16.97 -5.97 -16.83
C LEU A 331 -17.57 -6.18 -18.23
N GLN A 332 -18.73 -5.61 -18.56
CA GLN A 332 -19.44 -5.93 -19.82
C GLN A 332 -19.80 -4.74 -20.71
N SER A 333 -19.60 -3.49 -20.28
CA SER A 333 -20.01 -2.31 -21.06
C SER A 333 -19.31 -2.21 -22.43
N PRO A 334 -20.04 -2.13 -23.57
CA PRO A 334 -19.46 -2.23 -24.91
C PRO A 334 -19.06 -0.85 -25.48
N PHE A 335 -18.35 -0.03 -24.72
CA PHE A 335 -17.86 1.28 -25.18
C PHE A 335 -16.47 1.59 -24.63
N ALA A 336 -15.75 2.50 -25.27
CA ALA A 336 -14.50 3.07 -24.76
C ALA A 336 -14.54 4.61 -24.83
N LEU A 337 -13.74 5.26 -23.99
CA LEU A 337 -13.46 6.69 -24.06
C LEU A 337 -12.08 6.83 -24.68
N VAL A 338 -12.01 7.38 -25.89
CA VAL A 338 -10.78 7.43 -26.69
C VAL A 338 -10.62 8.81 -27.33
N ASN A 339 -9.38 9.16 -27.66
CA ASN A 339 -9.05 10.33 -28.49
C ASN A 339 -8.22 9.86 -29.70
N ARG A 340 -7.65 10.80 -30.48
CA ARG A 340 -6.85 10.46 -31.67
C ARG A 340 -5.69 9.48 -31.40
N HIS A 341 -5.16 9.42 -30.18
CA HIS A 341 -4.00 8.57 -29.84
C HIS A 341 -4.40 7.12 -29.50
N THR A 342 -5.64 6.89 -29.07
CA THR A 342 -6.12 5.56 -28.63
C THR A 342 -7.29 5.03 -29.46
N ALA A 343 -7.98 5.86 -30.25
CA ALA A 343 -9.06 5.42 -31.13
C ALA A 343 -8.62 4.34 -32.13
N PRO A 344 -7.43 4.41 -32.77
CA PRO A 344 -6.97 3.34 -33.64
C PRO A 344 -6.79 1.99 -32.93
N LEU A 345 -6.58 1.98 -31.60
CA LEU A 345 -6.43 0.74 -30.84
C LEU A 345 -7.74 -0.06 -30.75
N VAL A 346 -8.87 0.62 -30.94
CA VAL A 346 -10.21 0.05 -30.83
C VAL A 346 -10.93 -0.04 -32.19
N GLY A 347 -10.19 0.13 -33.29
CA GLY A 347 -10.74 0.11 -34.65
C GLY A 347 -11.56 1.35 -35.00
N ALA A 348 -11.38 2.46 -34.27
CA ALA A 348 -12.10 3.71 -34.48
C ALA A 348 -11.18 4.83 -34.99
N ALA A 349 -11.78 5.89 -35.51
CA ALA A 349 -11.10 7.13 -35.87
C ALA A 349 -11.77 8.31 -35.17
N VAL A 350 -10.97 9.14 -34.52
CA VAL A 350 -11.39 10.33 -33.77
C VAL A 350 -10.39 11.45 -34.04
N ASP A 351 -10.89 12.66 -34.24
CA ASP A 351 -10.07 13.86 -34.36
C ASP A 351 -9.92 14.57 -33.00
N GLY A 352 -8.73 15.11 -32.75
CA GLY A 352 -8.44 15.91 -31.54
C GLY A 352 -8.06 15.09 -30.30
N ASP A 353 -7.71 15.83 -29.24
CA ASP A 353 -7.21 15.27 -27.97
C ASP A 353 -8.28 15.01 -26.91
N ALA A 354 -9.48 15.57 -27.10
CA ALA A 354 -10.60 15.35 -26.20
C ALA A 354 -11.08 13.89 -26.30
N LEU A 355 -11.33 13.27 -25.14
CA LEU A 355 -11.92 11.94 -25.09
C LEU A 355 -13.37 12.00 -25.58
N VAL A 356 -13.71 11.10 -26.49
CA VAL A 356 -15.07 10.87 -26.96
C VAL A 356 -15.46 9.43 -26.71
N ARG A 357 -16.75 9.21 -26.43
CA ARG A 357 -17.31 7.87 -26.29
C ARG A 357 -17.46 7.25 -27.68
N VAL A 358 -16.94 6.04 -27.84
CA VAL A 358 -17.10 5.21 -29.03
C VAL A 358 -17.69 3.87 -28.63
N ASP A 359 -18.76 3.47 -29.31
CA ASP A 359 -19.34 2.13 -29.16
C ASP A 359 -18.41 1.09 -29.81
N LEU A 360 -18.18 -0.01 -29.11
CA LEU A 360 -17.24 -1.04 -29.52
C LEU A 360 -17.99 -2.19 -30.21
N PRO A 361 -17.36 -2.90 -31.17
CA PRO A 361 -17.91 -4.14 -31.67
C PRO A 361 -17.97 -5.15 -30.52
N ALA A 362 -19.17 -5.38 -29.97
CA ALA A 362 -19.35 -6.15 -28.73
C ALA A 362 -18.89 -7.62 -28.84
N ALA A 363 -18.80 -8.15 -30.06
CA ALA A 363 -18.24 -9.46 -30.38
C ALA A 363 -16.70 -9.49 -30.38
N GLU A 364 -16.04 -8.34 -30.44
CA GLU A 364 -14.57 -8.23 -30.44
C GLU A 364 -14.04 -7.65 -29.14
N ARG A 365 -14.77 -6.76 -28.46
CA ARG A 365 -14.36 -6.21 -27.17
C ARG A 365 -15.53 -5.59 -26.40
N ARG A 366 -15.53 -5.76 -25.08
CA ARG A 366 -16.40 -5.06 -24.14
C ARG A 366 -15.82 -5.11 -22.73
N GLY A 367 -16.18 -4.12 -21.92
CA GLY A 367 -15.87 -4.07 -20.51
C GLY A 367 -14.40 -3.91 -20.16
N LEU A 368 -14.13 -3.89 -18.85
CA LEU A 368 -12.85 -3.51 -18.26
C LEU A 368 -11.66 -4.33 -18.78
N LEU A 369 -11.83 -5.66 -18.87
CA LEU A 369 -10.75 -6.61 -19.23
C LEU A 369 -10.28 -6.48 -20.67
N THR A 370 -11.03 -5.77 -21.52
CA THR A 370 -10.65 -5.52 -22.91
C THR A 370 -10.32 -4.06 -23.17
N GLN A 371 -10.29 -3.18 -22.16
CA GLN A 371 -9.93 -1.77 -22.36
C GLN A 371 -8.45 -1.61 -22.75
N PRO A 372 -8.08 -0.66 -23.65
CA PRO A 372 -6.71 -0.49 -24.10
C PRO A 372 -5.74 -0.22 -22.94
N GLY A 373 -6.13 0.62 -21.97
CA GLY A 373 -5.29 0.91 -20.80
C GLY A 373 -4.94 -0.33 -19.98
N LEU A 374 -5.90 -1.24 -19.77
CA LEU A 374 -5.67 -2.49 -19.04
C LEU A 374 -4.74 -3.42 -19.81
N LEU A 375 -5.04 -3.64 -21.09
CA LEU A 375 -4.26 -4.52 -21.96
C LEU A 375 -2.83 -3.99 -22.18
N ALA A 376 -2.68 -2.67 -22.27
CA ALA A 376 -1.39 -2.01 -22.35
C ALA A 376 -0.57 -2.19 -21.06
N SER A 377 -1.19 -2.02 -19.88
CA SER A 377 -0.49 -2.26 -18.62
C SER A 377 -0.06 -3.72 -18.43
N HIS A 378 -0.81 -4.67 -19.00
CA HIS A 378 -0.52 -6.10 -18.94
C HIS A 378 0.10 -6.64 -20.25
N GLY A 379 0.78 -5.77 -21.00
CA GLY A 379 1.54 -6.11 -22.21
C GLY A 379 3.04 -5.89 -22.01
N ALA A 380 3.91 -6.44 -22.87
CA ALA A 380 5.34 -6.15 -22.81
C ALA A 380 5.60 -4.65 -23.00
N SER A 381 6.65 -4.09 -22.39
CA SER A 381 6.96 -2.65 -22.51
C SER A 381 7.59 -2.29 -23.85
N GLY A 382 8.34 -3.20 -24.47
CA GLY A 382 9.15 -2.91 -25.65
C GLY A 382 8.69 -3.53 -26.97
N ASP A 383 7.76 -4.50 -26.94
CA ASP A 383 7.31 -5.21 -28.15
C ASP A 383 5.79 -5.28 -28.17
N VAL A 384 5.20 -4.66 -29.20
CA VAL A 384 3.74 -4.60 -29.35
C VAL A 384 3.15 -5.98 -29.63
N ASP A 385 3.88 -6.86 -30.33
CA ASP A 385 3.40 -8.19 -30.67
C ASP A 385 3.46 -9.16 -29.49
N LYS A 386 4.16 -8.81 -28.40
CA LYS A 386 4.34 -9.65 -27.21
C LYS A 386 3.35 -9.28 -26.10
N ASP A 387 2.18 -9.90 -26.14
CA ASP A 387 1.26 -9.93 -24.99
C ASP A 387 1.87 -10.72 -23.80
N ARG A 388 1.29 -10.57 -22.60
CA ARG A 388 1.76 -11.24 -21.38
C ARG A 388 0.63 -12.06 -20.76
N PRO A 389 0.32 -13.26 -21.29
CA PRO A 389 -0.76 -14.11 -20.78
C PRO A 389 -0.56 -14.48 -19.31
N VAL A 390 0.69 -14.57 -18.85
CA VAL A 390 1.03 -14.77 -17.43
C VAL A 390 0.38 -13.68 -16.56
N LEU A 391 0.60 -12.41 -16.88
CA LEU A 391 0.05 -11.29 -16.10
C LEU A 391 -1.47 -11.19 -16.24
N ARG A 392 -2.02 -11.45 -17.44
CA ARG A 392 -3.47 -11.42 -17.68
C ARG A 392 -4.21 -12.54 -16.93
N GLY A 393 -3.63 -13.75 -16.87
CA GLY A 393 -4.18 -14.86 -16.10
C GLY A 393 -4.11 -14.65 -14.59
N LEU A 394 -2.95 -14.17 -14.10
CA LEU A 394 -2.78 -13.79 -12.69
C LEU A 394 -3.76 -12.70 -12.28
N LEU A 395 -4.02 -11.71 -13.15
CA LEU A 395 -5.01 -10.67 -12.89
C LEU A 395 -6.38 -11.26 -12.59
N VAL A 396 -6.86 -12.22 -13.39
CA VAL A 396 -8.15 -12.88 -13.16
C VAL A 396 -8.14 -13.63 -11.82
N LYS A 397 -7.13 -14.46 -11.56
CA LYS A 397 -7.05 -15.26 -10.33
C LYS A 397 -6.95 -14.39 -9.07
N THR A 398 -6.02 -13.45 -9.07
CA THR A 398 -5.69 -12.70 -7.84
C THR A 398 -6.61 -11.50 -7.61
N GLN A 399 -7.04 -10.81 -8.67
CA GLN A 399 -7.82 -9.57 -8.52
C GLN A 399 -9.32 -9.78 -8.68
N LEU A 400 -9.77 -10.73 -9.51
CA LEU A 400 -11.21 -11.01 -9.67
C LEU A 400 -11.70 -12.15 -8.78
N LEU A 401 -10.85 -13.14 -8.50
CA LEU A 401 -11.23 -14.31 -7.68
C LEU A 401 -10.63 -14.30 -6.28
N CYS A 402 -9.67 -13.41 -6.00
CA CYS A 402 -8.94 -13.33 -4.73
C CYS A 402 -8.29 -14.68 -4.35
N GLU A 403 -7.90 -15.44 -5.36
CA GLU A 403 -7.14 -16.68 -5.19
C GLU A 403 -5.65 -16.36 -5.13
N SER A 404 -4.97 -16.94 -4.14
CA SER A 404 -3.52 -16.80 -4.01
C SER A 404 -2.82 -17.68 -5.05
N VAL A 405 -1.83 -17.12 -5.71
CA VAL A 405 -0.91 -17.85 -6.58
C VAL A 405 0.50 -17.59 -6.05
N GLY A 406 1.10 -18.59 -5.43
CA GLY A 406 2.45 -18.49 -4.88
C GLY A 406 3.52 -18.38 -5.96
N PRO A 407 4.71 -17.82 -5.65
CA PRO A 407 5.83 -17.85 -6.57
C PRO A 407 6.24 -19.30 -6.87
N PRO A 408 6.82 -19.58 -8.06
CA PRO A 408 7.29 -20.93 -8.37
C PRO A 408 8.47 -21.32 -7.46
N SER A 409 8.33 -22.41 -6.70
CA SER A 409 9.40 -22.95 -5.86
C SER A 409 10.49 -23.62 -6.69
N GLY A 410 11.76 -23.24 -6.50
CA GLY A 410 12.91 -23.96 -7.07
C GLY A 410 13.10 -23.81 -8.59
N VAL A 411 12.55 -22.77 -9.22
CA VAL A 411 12.67 -22.54 -10.67
C VAL A 411 13.61 -21.37 -10.97
N ASN A 412 14.70 -21.62 -11.71
CA ASN A 412 15.57 -20.57 -12.21
C ASN A 412 14.95 -19.90 -13.46
N THR A 413 14.29 -18.76 -13.27
CA THR A 413 13.69 -17.99 -14.37
C THR A 413 14.72 -17.35 -15.30
N ALA A 414 15.98 -17.21 -14.89
CA ALA A 414 17.03 -16.61 -15.73
C ALA A 414 17.43 -17.54 -16.91
N ALA A 415 17.31 -18.86 -16.72
CA ALA A 415 17.56 -19.86 -17.75
C ALA A 415 16.44 -19.96 -18.81
N ALA A 416 15.31 -19.27 -18.60
CA ALA A 416 14.16 -19.34 -19.50
C ALA A 416 14.46 -18.79 -20.90
N ALA A 417 15.34 -17.80 -21.01
CA ALA A 417 15.73 -17.22 -22.30
C ALA A 417 16.55 -18.21 -23.15
N ASP A 418 17.47 -18.95 -22.52
CA ASP A 418 18.28 -19.97 -23.19
C ASP A 418 17.42 -21.17 -23.61
N ALA A 419 16.49 -21.59 -22.74
CA ALA A 419 15.51 -22.64 -23.06
C ALA A 419 14.62 -22.23 -24.26
N ALA A 420 14.16 -20.98 -24.28
CA ALA A 420 13.39 -20.44 -25.40
C ALA A 420 14.21 -20.42 -26.71
N ALA A 421 15.48 -20.04 -26.65
CA ALA A 421 16.38 -20.02 -27.81
C ALA A 421 16.66 -21.44 -28.36
N ALA A 422 16.58 -22.47 -27.52
CA ALA A 422 16.76 -23.87 -27.93
C ALA A 422 15.55 -24.46 -28.67
N ILE A 423 14.36 -23.83 -28.61
CA ILE A 423 13.15 -24.30 -29.30
C ILE A 423 13.21 -23.93 -30.79
N PRO A 424 13.20 -24.91 -31.72
CA PRO A 424 13.18 -24.61 -33.14
C PRO A 424 11.94 -23.82 -33.56
N GLY A 425 12.13 -22.72 -34.30
CA GLY A 425 11.03 -21.90 -34.80
C GLY A 425 10.35 -21.02 -33.75
N PHE A 426 10.87 -20.97 -32.52
CA PHE A 426 10.27 -20.23 -31.39
C PHE A 426 9.89 -18.79 -31.75
N ALA A 427 10.75 -18.06 -32.44
CA ALA A 427 10.52 -16.67 -32.81
C ALA A 427 9.30 -16.47 -33.74
N ALA A 428 8.91 -17.48 -34.52
CA ALA A 428 7.77 -17.43 -35.44
C ALA A 428 6.45 -17.94 -34.83
N MET A 429 6.51 -18.58 -33.65
CA MET A 429 5.34 -19.07 -32.93
C MET A 429 4.48 -17.91 -32.41
N THR A 430 3.19 -18.16 -32.19
CA THR A 430 2.34 -17.28 -31.37
C THR A 430 2.83 -17.28 -29.91
N THR A 431 2.42 -16.32 -29.10
CA THR A 431 2.76 -16.28 -27.67
C THR A 431 2.24 -17.53 -26.97
N ARG A 432 1.04 -18.01 -27.30
CA ARG A 432 0.48 -19.24 -26.72
C ARG A 432 1.38 -20.44 -27.01
N GLU A 433 1.70 -20.65 -28.29
CA GLU A 433 2.60 -21.71 -28.74
C GLU A 433 4.00 -21.61 -28.07
N GLN A 434 4.54 -20.40 -27.88
CA GLN A 434 5.80 -20.20 -27.18
C GLN A 434 5.74 -20.68 -25.72
N TYR A 435 4.70 -20.29 -24.98
CA TYR A 435 4.55 -20.68 -23.59
C TYR A 435 4.24 -22.17 -23.44
N GLU A 436 3.41 -22.74 -24.30
CA GLU A 436 3.12 -24.18 -24.33
C GLU A 436 4.40 -24.99 -24.60
N ALA A 437 5.18 -24.62 -25.64
CA ALA A 437 6.45 -25.27 -25.93
C ALA A 437 7.45 -25.16 -24.77
N MET A 438 7.48 -24.04 -24.04
CA MET A 438 8.32 -23.89 -22.84
C MET A 438 7.84 -24.77 -21.67
N MET A 439 6.53 -24.85 -21.44
CA MET A 439 5.96 -25.69 -20.39
C MET A 439 6.15 -27.18 -20.66
N GLU A 440 6.10 -27.60 -21.93
CA GLU A 440 6.40 -28.97 -22.33
C GLU A 440 7.84 -29.38 -22.00
N GLN A 441 8.78 -28.43 -22.02
CA GLN A 441 10.18 -28.70 -21.69
C GLN A 441 10.48 -28.71 -20.20
N SER A 442 9.60 -28.16 -19.37
CA SER A 442 9.83 -28.01 -17.92
C SER A 442 8.56 -28.28 -17.12
N PRO A 443 8.46 -29.46 -16.47
CA PRO A 443 7.38 -29.77 -15.54
C PRO A 443 7.23 -28.74 -14.42
N ALA A 444 8.34 -28.13 -13.97
CA ALA A 444 8.32 -27.11 -12.94
C ALA A 444 7.65 -25.80 -13.43
N CYS A 445 7.85 -25.42 -14.69
CA CYS A 445 7.12 -24.30 -15.30
C CYS A 445 5.63 -24.62 -15.44
N SER A 446 5.31 -25.83 -15.92
CA SER A 446 3.91 -26.26 -16.12
C SER A 446 3.12 -26.30 -14.80
N ALA A 447 3.70 -26.83 -13.72
CA ALA A 447 3.02 -26.97 -12.43
C ALA A 447 2.47 -25.64 -11.86
N CYS A 448 3.20 -24.55 -12.03
CA CYS A 448 2.75 -23.22 -11.60
C CYS A 448 1.86 -22.56 -12.66
N HIS A 449 2.29 -22.52 -13.93
CA HIS A 449 1.60 -21.77 -14.97
C HIS A 449 0.24 -22.35 -15.39
N ALA A 450 0.05 -23.68 -15.28
CA ALA A 450 -1.22 -24.32 -15.62
C ALA A 450 -2.42 -23.80 -14.78
N GLN A 451 -2.14 -23.21 -13.61
CA GLN A 451 -3.18 -22.76 -12.68
C GLN A 451 -3.89 -21.47 -13.12
N PHE A 452 -3.24 -20.61 -13.91
CA PHE A 452 -3.74 -19.29 -14.25
C PHE A 452 -3.54 -18.90 -15.72
N MET A 453 -2.52 -19.43 -16.38
CA MET A 453 -2.15 -19.02 -17.72
C MET A 453 -3.21 -19.34 -18.79
N PRO A 454 -3.99 -20.45 -18.71
CA PRO A 454 -5.13 -20.65 -19.61
C PRO A 454 -6.07 -19.43 -19.64
N LEU A 455 -6.40 -18.86 -18.48
CA LEU A 455 -7.25 -17.66 -18.40
C LEU A 455 -6.62 -16.44 -19.12
N GLY A 456 -5.29 -16.37 -19.17
CA GLY A 456 -4.56 -15.35 -19.93
C GLY A 456 -4.62 -15.56 -21.44
N PHE A 457 -4.60 -16.82 -21.91
CA PHE A 457 -4.70 -17.14 -23.34
C PHE A 457 -6.04 -16.79 -23.95
N ALA A 458 -7.12 -16.78 -23.16
CA ALA A 458 -8.43 -16.30 -23.60
C ALA A 458 -8.40 -14.87 -24.17
N PHE A 459 -7.42 -14.06 -23.73
CA PHE A 459 -7.21 -12.69 -24.20
C PHE A 459 -6.11 -12.57 -25.26
N GLY A 460 -5.64 -13.67 -25.86
CA GLY A 460 -4.54 -13.68 -26.86
C GLY A 460 -4.86 -12.90 -28.15
N ARG A 461 -6.14 -12.68 -28.44
CA ARG A 461 -6.61 -11.82 -29.54
C ARG A 461 -6.38 -10.33 -29.32
N TYR A 462 -5.74 -9.92 -28.22
CA TYR A 462 -5.31 -8.55 -28.02
C TYR A 462 -3.80 -8.45 -27.84
N ASP A 463 -3.17 -7.58 -28.64
CA ASP A 463 -1.74 -7.33 -28.55
C ASP A 463 -1.33 -6.54 -27.27
N ALA A 464 -0.06 -6.16 -27.15
CA ALA A 464 0.46 -5.48 -25.96
C ALA A 464 0.02 -4.02 -25.79
N LEU A 465 -0.72 -3.44 -26.74
CA LEU A 465 -1.42 -2.15 -26.63
C LEU A 465 -2.95 -2.31 -26.55
N GLY A 466 -3.45 -3.54 -26.79
CA GLY A 466 -4.87 -3.87 -26.75
C GLY A 466 -5.58 -3.81 -28.10
N ARG A 467 -4.85 -3.81 -29.22
CA ARG A 467 -5.43 -3.95 -30.56
C ARG A 467 -5.93 -5.36 -30.76
N HIS A 468 -7.14 -5.49 -31.28
CA HIS A 468 -7.69 -6.79 -31.64
C HIS A 468 -6.94 -7.38 -32.85
N ARG A 469 -6.67 -8.69 -32.80
CA ARG A 469 -5.97 -9.45 -33.84
C ARG A 469 -6.47 -10.90 -33.88
N THR A 470 -6.50 -11.48 -35.06
CA THR A 470 -6.82 -12.92 -35.28
C THR A 470 -5.59 -13.75 -35.58
N GLU A 471 -4.49 -13.11 -35.95
CA GLU A 471 -3.21 -13.73 -36.24
C GLU A 471 -2.08 -13.03 -35.48
N GLN A 472 -1.05 -13.78 -35.13
CA GLN A 472 0.19 -13.28 -34.57
C GLN A 472 1.35 -13.91 -35.35
N ARG A 473 2.23 -13.07 -35.89
CA ARG A 473 3.38 -13.51 -36.71
C ARG A 473 2.96 -14.42 -37.88
N GLY A 474 1.81 -14.12 -38.49
CA GLY A 474 1.24 -14.87 -39.63
C GLY A 474 0.63 -16.23 -39.27
N ARG A 475 0.46 -16.53 -37.97
CA ARG A 475 -0.18 -17.75 -37.48
C ARG A 475 -1.52 -17.42 -36.81
N PRO A 476 -2.56 -18.26 -36.97
CA PRO A 476 -3.86 -18.04 -36.32
C PRO A 476 -3.73 -18.13 -34.80
N ILE A 477 -4.50 -17.29 -34.10
CA ILE A 477 -4.58 -17.28 -32.63
C ILE A 477 -5.81 -18.07 -32.20
N ASP A 478 -5.59 -19.08 -31.37
CA ASP A 478 -6.65 -19.82 -30.68
C ASP A 478 -6.83 -19.29 -29.24
N PRO A 479 -7.95 -18.60 -28.93
CA PRO A 479 -8.26 -18.17 -27.57
C PRO A 479 -9.08 -19.21 -26.77
N ALA A 480 -9.52 -20.31 -27.39
CA ALA A 480 -10.40 -21.27 -26.74
C ALA A 480 -9.67 -22.03 -25.62
N LEU A 481 -10.40 -22.26 -24.53
CA LEU A 481 -9.96 -23.04 -23.40
C LEU A 481 -10.92 -24.21 -23.19
N ASP A 482 -10.38 -25.42 -23.08
CA ASP A 482 -11.14 -26.63 -22.84
C ASP A 482 -10.93 -27.10 -21.40
N ASP A 483 -11.99 -27.60 -20.75
CA ASP A 483 -11.94 -28.20 -19.41
C ASP A 483 -11.22 -27.37 -18.33
N VAL A 484 -11.38 -26.05 -18.32
CA VAL A 484 -10.69 -25.18 -17.33
C VAL A 484 -11.43 -25.20 -15.99
N PRO A 485 -10.73 -25.48 -14.86
CA PRO A 485 -11.31 -25.33 -13.52
C PRO A 485 -11.56 -23.86 -13.21
N LEU A 486 -12.84 -23.47 -13.17
CA LEU A 486 -13.26 -22.10 -12.90
C LEU A 486 -14.58 -22.10 -12.13
N LEU A 487 -14.62 -21.34 -11.02
CA LEU A 487 -15.82 -21.16 -10.19
C LEU A 487 -16.43 -22.51 -9.76
N GLY A 488 -15.58 -23.43 -9.31
CA GLY A 488 -15.98 -24.75 -8.78
C GLY A 488 -16.40 -25.79 -9.82
N SER A 489 -16.20 -25.54 -11.12
CA SER A 489 -16.60 -26.43 -12.21
C SER A 489 -15.58 -26.44 -13.36
N LEU A 490 -15.53 -27.52 -14.14
CA LEU A 490 -14.81 -27.53 -15.42
C LEU A 490 -15.68 -26.85 -16.48
N ARG A 491 -15.07 -25.99 -17.31
CA ARG A 491 -15.78 -25.19 -18.30
C ARG A 491 -15.00 -25.09 -19.61
N ASP A 492 -15.73 -25.19 -20.72
CA ASP A 492 -15.25 -24.79 -22.05
C ASP A 492 -15.53 -23.31 -22.25
N ILE A 493 -14.49 -22.55 -22.59
CA ILE A 493 -14.51 -21.09 -22.66
C ILE A 493 -13.98 -20.68 -24.03
N PRO A 494 -14.87 -20.23 -24.95
CA PRO A 494 -14.46 -19.92 -26.33
C PRO A 494 -13.43 -18.80 -26.46
N ASP A 495 -13.48 -17.79 -25.59
CA ASP A 495 -12.58 -16.64 -25.60
C ASP A 495 -12.69 -15.81 -24.30
N GLY A 496 -11.91 -14.72 -24.22
CA GLY A 496 -11.90 -13.81 -23.08
C GLY A 496 -13.22 -13.08 -22.84
N LEU A 497 -14.10 -12.97 -23.85
CA LEU A 497 -15.41 -12.36 -23.68
C LEU A 497 -16.37 -13.31 -22.98
N ALA A 498 -16.38 -14.59 -23.37
CA ALA A 498 -17.12 -15.63 -22.66
C ALA A 498 -16.62 -15.81 -21.22
N LEU A 499 -15.30 -15.75 -21.00
CA LEU A 499 -14.72 -15.73 -19.65
C LEU A 499 -15.26 -14.55 -18.83
N THR A 500 -15.34 -13.36 -19.44
CA THR A 500 -15.83 -12.16 -18.77
C THR A 500 -17.30 -12.29 -18.39
N ASP A 501 -18.14 -12.90 -19.23
CA ASP A 501 -19.56 -13.14 -18.90
C ASP A 501 -19.73 -14.10 -17.71
N LEU A 502 -18.89 -15.13 -17.62
CA LEU A 502 -18.89 -16.05 -16.47
C LEU A 502 -18.52 -15.33 -15.17
N LEU A 503 -17.61 -14.35 -15.23
CA LEU A 503 -17.12 -13.62 -14.06
C LEU A 503 -18.07 -12.48 -13.64
N ALA A 504 -18.76 -11.86 -14.58
CA ALA A 504 -19.53 -10.63 -14.34
C ALA A 504 -20.63 -10.77 -13.28
N ASP A 505 -21.31 -11.92 -13.26
CA ASP A 505 -22.47 -12.18 -12.40
C ASP A 505 -22.17 -13.16 -11.25
N ASP A 506 -20.92 -13.60 -11.09
CA ASP A 506 -20.58 -14.61 -10.10
C ASP A 506 -20.42 -14.01 -8.69
N PRO A 507 -21.07 -14.58 -7.65
CA PRO A 507 -20.95 -14.13 -6.27
C PRO A 507 -19.52 -14.13 -5.72
N ALA A 508 -18.65 -15.04 -6.17
CA ALA A 508 -17.25 -15.08 -5.76
C ALA A 508 -16.49 -13.84 -6.24
N VAL A 509 -16.81 -13.35 -7.44
CA VAL A 509 -16.20 -12.12 -8.00
C VAL A 509 -16.70 -10.89 -7.26
N ALA A 510 -18.01 -10.83 -6.95
CA ALA A 510 -18.57 -9.77 -6.11
C ALA A 510 -17.96 -9.75 -4.70
N ALA A 511 -17.77 -10.93 -4.08
CA ALA A 511 -17.12 -11.06 -2.78
C ALA A 511 -15.65 -10.64 -2.82
N CYS A 512 -14.91 -11.01 -3.87
CA CYS A 512 -13.54 -10.56 -4.05
C CYS A 512 -13.46 -9.03 -4.23
N PHE A 513 -14.35 -8.45 -5.06
CA PHE A 513 -14.43 -7.01 -5.23
C PHE A 513 -14.68 -6.26 -3.90
N ALA A 514 -15.55 -6.80 -3.03
CA ALA A 514 -15.76 -6.26 -1.69
C ALA A 514 -14.50 -6.34 -0.80
N ARG A 515 -13.73 -7.43 -0.89
CA ARG A 515 -12.42 -7.56 -0.19
C ARG A 515 -11.41 -6.54 -0.70
N GLN A 516 -11.34 -6.32 -2.01
CA GLN A 516 -10.44 -5.34 -2.61
C GLN A 516 -10.82 -3.91 -2.19
N ALA A 517 -12.12 -3.59 -2.16
CA ALA A 517 -12.60 -2.31 -1.64
C ALA A 517 -12.27 -2.12 -0.15
N ALA A 518 -12.45 -3.17 0.67
CA ALA A 518 -12.09 -3.14 2.09
C ALA A 518 -10.58 -2.93 2.30
N ALA A 519 -9.74 -3.63 1.52
CA ALA A 519 -8.29 -3.50 1.55
C ALA A 519 -7.85 -2.07 1.18
N PHE A 520 -8.45 -1.48 0.14
CA PHE A 520 -8.17 -0.10 -0.28
C PHE A 520 -8.59 0.93 0.78
N VAL A 521 -9.83 0.85 1.26
CA VAL A 521 -10.39 1.80 2.23
C VAL A 521 -9.60 1.78 3.54
N THR A 522 -9.25 0.59 4.01
CA THR A 522 -8.52 0.44 5.28
C THR A 522 -7.02 0.61 5.10
N GLY A 523 -6.44 0.25 3.97
CA GLY A 523 -4.97 0.19 3.84
C GLY A 523 -4.34 -0.99 4.59
N LEU A 524 -5.11 -2.05 4.88
CA LEU A 524 -4.64 -3.27 5.55
C LEU A 524 -4.23 -4.39 4.58
N GLY A 525 -4.23 -4.09 3.27
CA GLY A 525 -3.89 -5.06 2.24
C GLY A 525 -4.80 -6.30 2.27
N SER A 526 -4.23 -7.47 2.00
CA SER A 526 -4.97 -8.75 1.96
C SER A 526 -5.01 -9.47 3.31
N GLY A 527 -4.68 -8.79 4.42
CA GLY A 527 -4.61 -9.39 5.75
C GLY A 527 -5.99 -9.79 6.32
N PRO A 528 -6.02 -10.62 7.38
CA PRO A 528 -7.27 -11.13 7.96
C PRO A 528 -8.32 -10.06 8.30
N PRO A 529 -7.97 -8.88 8.88
CA PRO A 529 -8.95 -7.84 9.16
C PRO A 529 -9.64 -7.27 7.92
N ALA A 530 -8.89 -7.05 6.82
CA ALA A 530 -9.45 -6.59 5.56
C ALA A 530 -10.36 -7.64 4.92
N VAL A 531 -9.98 -8.92 5.01
CA VAL A 531 -10.81 -10.05 4.53
C VAL A 531 -12.12 -10.13 5.33
N ALA A 532 -12.06 -9.97 6.66
CA ALA A 532 -13.24 -9.97 7.51
C ALA A 532 -14.20 -8.82 7.17
N LEU A 533 -13.67 -7.60 6.96
CA LEU A 533 -14.45 -6.45 6.52
C LEU A 533 -15.06 -6.68 5.13
N GLY A 534 -14.27 -7.17 4.17
CA GLY A 534 -14.75 -7.46 2.82
C GLY A 534 -15.88 -8.49 2.79
N ARG A 535 -15.77 -9.54 3.61
CA ARG A 535 -16.85 -10.52 3.79
C ARG A 535 -18.09 -9.86 4.40
N HIS A 536 -17.94 -9.04 5.44
CA HIS A 536 -19.06 -8.32 6.04
C HIS A 536 -19.78 -7.41 5.03
N VAL A 537 -19.03 -6.70 4.18
CA VAL A 537 -19.58 -5.87 3.10
C VAL A 537 -20.29 -6.71 2.03
N ALA A 538 -19.74 -7.86 1.66
CA ALA A 538 -20.35 -8.77 0.70
C ALA A 538 -21.66 -9.38 1.23
N ASP A 539 -21.66 -9.84 2.48
CA ASP A 539 -22.80 -10.53 3.12
C ASP A 539 -23.96 -9.57 3.40
N ALA A 540 -23.69 -8.28 3.62
CA ALA A 540 -24.71 -7.25 3.82
C ALA A 540 -25.55 -6.98 2.56
N ARG A 541 -25.18 -7.53 1.41
CA ARG A 541 -25.81 -7.22 0.12
C ARG A 541 -26.62 -8.37 -0.43
N SER A 542 -27.82 -8.04 -0.85
CA SER A 542 -28.61 -8.85 -1.77
C SER A 542 -28.69 -8.14 -3.12
N GLY A 543 -28.40 -8.85 -4.21
CA GLY A 543 -28.46 -8.32 -5.58
C GLY A 543 -27.11 -7.85 -6.16
N PRO A 544 -27.13 -7.03 -7.22
CA PRO A 544 -25.92 -6.65 -7.97
C PRO A 544 -24.91 -5.89 -7.11
N ALA A 545 -23.62 -6.17 -7.31
CA ALA A 545 -22.55 -5.41 -6.69
C ALA A 545 -22.40 -4.03 -7.36
N TRP A 546 -22.89 -2.97 -6.73
CA TRP A 546 -22.75 -1.58 -7.22
C TRP A 546 -21.39 -0.99 -6.82
N VAL A 547 -20.65 -0.43 -7.78
CA VAL A 547 -19.27 0.05 -7.58
C VAL A 547 -19.18 1.09 -6.47
N LEU A 548 -19.93 2.19 -6.59
CA LEU A 548 -19.89 3.29 -5.62
C LEU A 548 -20.41 2.85 -4.26
N ALA A 549 -21.49 2.08 -4.26
CA ALA A 549 -22.05 1.62 -3.02
C ALA A 549 -21.07 0.67 -2.32
N THR A 550 -20.27 -0.17 -3.01
CA THR A 550 -19.32 -1.08 -2.34
C THR A 550 -18.28 -0.28 -1.55
N LEU A 551 -17.79 0.82 -2.13
CA LEU A 551 -16.87 1.73 -1.45
C LEU A 551 -17.55 2.46 -0.27
N GLU A 552 -18.81 2.90 -0.45
CA GLU A 552 -19.63 3.46 0.64
C GLU A 552 -19.75 2.47 1.80
N ASP A 553 -20.14 1.22 1.54
CA ASP A 553 -20.30 0.22 2.59
C ASP A 553 -18.96 -0.10 3.26
N ALA A 554 -17.89 -0.27 2.48
CA ALA A 554 -16.56 -0.56 3.03
C ALA A 554 -16.08 0.53 4.01
N VAL A 555 -16.22 1.82 3.66
CA VAL A 555 -15.78 2.91 4.55
C VAL A 555 -16.70 3.12 5.74
N VAL A 556 -18.01 2.97 5.57
CA VAL A 556 -18.97 3.09 6.67
C VAL A 556 -18.75 1.96 7.68
N GLN A 557 -18.59 0.73 7.21
CA GLN A 557 -18.34 -0.41 8.10
C GLN A 557 -16.95 -0.34 8.74
N ALA A 558 -15.93 0.17 8.05
CA ALA A 558 -14.63 0.44 8.65
C ALA A 558 -14.68 1.51 9.76
N ALA A 559 -15.50 2.56 9.57
CA ALA A 559 -15.69 3.64 10.55
C ALA A 559 -16.47 3.18 11.79
N LEU A 560 -17.36 2.20 11.64
CA LEU A 560 -18.18 1.63 12.72
C LEU A 560 -17.53 0.40 13.39
N ALA A 561 -16.53 -0.21 12.76
CA ALA A 561 -15.86 -1.37 13.31
C ALA A 561 -15.17 -1.03 14.65
N PRO A 562 -15.23 -1.93 15.64
CA PRO A 562 -14.38 -1.85 16.83
C PRO A 562 -12.90 -1.86 16.48
N ARG A 563 -12.10 -1.27 17.36
CA ARG A 563 -10.64 -1.26 17.32
C ARG A 563 -10.07 -2.19 18.38
N VAL A 564 -9.00 -2.90 18.02
CA VAL A 564 -8.28 -3.84 18.89
C VAL A 564 -6.82 -3.43 18.92
N LEU A 565 -6.26 -3.29 20.11
CA LEU A 565 -4.81 -3.14 20.30
C LEU A 565 -4.18 -4.51 20.06
N ASP A 566 -3.01 -4.57 19.41
CA ASP A 566 -2.28 -5.83 19.30
C ASP A 566 -2.02 -6.37 20.71
N SER A 567 -2.37 -7.63 20.94
CA SER A 567 -2.43 -8.22 22.28
C SER A 567 -1.09 -8.76 22.78
N ASP A 568 0.05 -8.30 22.24
CA ASP A 568 1.39 -8.82 22.56
C ASP A 568 2.22 -7.90 23.48
N GLU A 569 1.59 -6.95 24.17
CA GLU A 569 2.20 -6.23 25.31
C GLU A 569 1.32 -6.35 26.56
N THR A 570 0.87 -7.56 26.89
CA THR A 570 0.67 -7.86 28.32
C THR A 570 2.06 -8.01 28.92
N ILE A 571 2.53 -6.93 29.55
CA ILE A 571 3.52 -7.04 30.61
C ILE A 571 2.87 -7.98 31.63
N ASP A 572 3.36 -9.22 31.69
CA ASP A 572 3.01 -10.16 32.75
C ASP A 572 3.58 -9.59 34.06
N ASP A 573 2.77 -8.79 34.76
CA ASP A 573 3.05 -8.29 36.12
C ASP A 573 2.88 -9.41 37.19
N ASP A 574 3.11 -10.68 36.82
CA ASP A 574 2.86 -11.85 37.67
C ASP A 574 4.14 -12.58 38.12
N ASP A 575 5.30 -11.90 38.17
CA ASP A 575 6.45 -12.40 38.94
C ASP A 575 6.31 -11.96 40.40
N ASN A 576 5.55 -12.80 41.09
CA ASN A 576 5.42 -12.87 42.53
C ASN A 576 6.83 -12.98 43.18
N GLU A 577 7.18 -11.98 44.00
CA GLU A 577 8.22 -12.12 45.01
C GLU A 577 7.86 -13.29 45.93
N ASP A 578 8.76 -14.28 46.01
CA ASP A 578 9.08 -15.12 47.18
C ASP A 578 9.55 -16.51 46.71
N ASP A 579 10.87 -16.75 46.69
CA ASP A 579 11.51 -17.91 47.34
C ASP A 579 13.03 -17.96 47.04
N ASP A 580 13.78 -17.71 48.11
CA ASP A 580 14.99 -18.41 48.57
C ASP A 580 16.30 -18.42 47.76
N ASP A 581 17.26 -17.65 48.30
CA ASP A 581 18.56 -18.14 48.79
C ASP A 581 19.20 -19.32 48.04
N ASN A 582 20.03 -19.00 47.05
CA ASN A 582 21.28 -19.74 46.82
C ASN A 582 22.30 -18.83 46.11
N GLU A 583 23.17 -18.24 46.94
CA GLU A 583 24.54 -17.93 46.53
C GLU A 583 25.24 -19.27 46.26
N ASP A 584 25.64 -19.51 45.02
CA ASP A 584 26.99 -19.96 44.62
C ASP A 584 26.97 -20.58 43.22
N ASP A 585 27.89 -20.08 42.39
CA ASP A 585 28.51 -20.70 41.22
C ASP A 585 27.62 -21.16 40.04
N ASP A 586 27.54 -20.33 39.01
CA ASP A 586 28.02 -20.72 37.67
C ASP A 586 28.13 -19.49 36.75
N ASP A 587 29.38 -19.13 36.44
CA ASP A 587 29.75 -18.22 35.36
C ASP A 587 29.25 -18.79 34.02
N ASN A 588 28.09 -18.33 33.55
CA ASN A 588 27.65 -18.38 32.16
C ASN A 588 26.68 -17.23 31.89
N GLU A 589 27.21 -16.00 31.91
CA GLU A 589 26.59 -14.89 31.18
C GLU A 589 26.81 -15.12 29.67
N ASP A 590 26.12 -16.10 29.10
CA ASP A 590 25.68 -16.01 27.72
C ASP A 590 24.42 -15.12 27.75
N ASP A 591 24.63 -13.80 27.80
CA ASP A 591 23.58 -12.81 27.57
C ASP A 591 22.79 -13.22 26.33
N ASP A 592 21.50 -13.56 26.49
CA ASP A 592 20.52 -13.72 25.42
C ASP A 592 20.30 -12.34 24.77
N VAL A 593 21.28 -11.88 23.97
CA VAL A 593 21.16 -10.65 23.20
C VAL A 593 20.13 -10.90 22.11
N LEU A 594 18.90 -10.45 22.36
CA LEU A 594 17.81 -10.52 21.40
C LEU A 594 18.28 -9.96 20.04
N PRO A 595 18.07 -10.70 18.94
CA PRO A 595 18.56 -10.28 17.64
C PRO A 595 17.83 -9.00 17.20
N ALA A 596 18.57 -8.04 16.65
CA ALA A 596 18.05 -6.73 16.28
C ALA A 596 17.31 -6.78 14.93
N LEU A 597 16.13 -6.15 14.84
CA LEU A 597 15.37 -6.08 13.60
C LEU A 597 16.13 -5.26 12.53
N LEU A 598 16.27 -5.80 11.32
CA LEU A 598 16.82 -5.11 10.15
C LEU A 598 15.75 -4.77 9.10
N LEU A 599 14.89 -5.73 8.75
CA LEU A 599 13.82 -5.53 7.76
C LEU A 599 12.53 -6.18 8.26
N SER A 600 11.48 -5.39 8.46
CA SER A 600 10.14 -5.90 8.69
C SER A 600 9.50 -6.39 7.38
N SER A 601 8.48 -7.24 7.51
CA SER A 601 7.68 -7.69 6.38
C SER A 601 7.12 -6.51 5.57
N GLY A 602 7.20 -6.59 4.24
CA GLY A 602 6.82 -5.52 3.31
C GLY A 602 7.89 -4.44 3.10
N THR A 603 9.04 -4.48 3.80
CA THR A 603 10.10 -3.47 3.64
C THR A 603 10.88 -3.68 2.36
N GLU A 604 11.10 -2.61 1.60
CA GLU A 604 11.96 -2.59 0.42
C GLU A 604 13.22 -1.74 0.66
N LEU A 605 14.32 -2.07 -0.03
CA LEU A 605 15.49 -1.20 -0.19
C LEU A 605 15.81 -0.96 -1.67
N ARG A 606 15.98 0.31 -2.02
CA ARG A 606 16.49 0.77 -3.32
C ARG A 606 18.02 0.88 -3.30
N PRO A 607 18.68 1.00 -4.47
CA PRO A 607 20.14 1.13 -4.50
C PRO A 607 20.61 2.35 -3.69
N ASP A 608 21.66 2.16 -2.90
CA ASP A 608 22.21 3.04 -1.84
C ASP A 608 21.40 3.15 -0.54
N GLU A 609 20.24 2.50 -0.43
CA GLU A 609 19.52 2.47 0.84
C GLU A 609 20.11 1.42 1.77
N SER A 610 20.01 1.71 3.06
CA SER A 610 20.46 0.82 4.12
C SER A 610 19.48 0.76 5.28
N ARG A 611 19.66 -0.24 6.12
CA ARG A 611 19.06 -0.36 7.46
C ARG A 611 20.17 -0.58 8.46
N THR A 612 20.08 0.11 9.57
CA THR A 612 21.02 -0.03 10.67
C THR A 612 20.29 -0.66 11.82
N ALA A 613 20.90 -1.66 12.46
CA ALA A 613 20.37 -2.22 13.70
C ALA A 613 20.25 -1.10 14.76
N HIS A 614 19.27 -1.21 15.66
CA HIS A 614 18.95 -0.15 16.63
C HIS A 614 20.15 0.25 17.52
N ASP A 615 21.06 -0.70 17.79
CA ASP A 615 22.30 -0.49 18.55
C ASP A 615 23.45 0.14 17.73
N GLY A 616 23.24 0.39 16.43
CA GLY A 616 24.22 0.96 15.52
C GLY A 616 25.36 0.02 15.11
N SER A 617 25.35 -1.25 15.54
CA SER A 617 26.48 -2.16 15.36
C SER A 617 26.57 -2.74 13.94
N PHE A 618 25.41 -2.97 13.31
CA PHE A 618 25.29 -3.52 11.96
C PHE A 618 24.57 -2.58 11.00
N THR A 619 24.99 -2.57 9.74
CA THR A 619 24.34 -1.85 8.63
C THR A 619 24.15 -2.78 7.44
N PHE A 620 22.91 -3.03 7.06
CA PHE A 620 22.51 -3.82 5.90
C PHE A 620 22.23 -2.90 4.72
N VAL A 621 23.03 -2.99 3.66
CA VAL A 621 23.08 -2.02 2.55
C VAL A 621 22.75 -2.70 1.24
N TYR A 622 21.85 -2.13 0.45
CA TYR A 622 21.67 -2.51 -0.95
C TYR A 622 22.47 -1.58 -1.86
N GLN A 623 23.55 -2.09 -2.45
CA GLN A 623 24.57 -1.29 -3.13
C GLN A 623 24.23 -1.03 -4.61
N ARG A 624 24.79 0.04 -5.18
CA ARG A 624 24.62 0.38 -6.62
C ARG A 624 25.10 -0.69 -7.59
N ASP A 625 26.05 -1.51 -7.18
CA ASP A 625 26.57 -2.61 -7.97
C ASP A 625 25.66 -3.83 -7.98
N GLY A 626 24.50 -3.75 -7.34
CA GLY A 626 23.49 -4.80 -7.27
C GLY A 626 23.63 -5.69 -6.06
N ASN A 627 24.65 -5.52 -5.21
CA ASN A 627 24.90 -6.40 -4.08
C ASN A 627 24.16 -5.97 -2.82
N LEU A 628 23.51 -6.91 -2.14
CA LEU A 628 22.99 -6.75 -0.78
C LEU A 628 24.04 -7.22 0.24
N VAL A 629 24.46 -6.35 1.16
CA VAL A 629 25.63 -6.57 2.04
C VAL A 629 25.34 -6.17 3.48
N LEU A 630 25.69 -7.03 4.44
CA LEU A 630 25.73 -6.70 5.87
C LEU A 630 27.13 -6.22 6.25
N TYR A 631 27.20 -5.05 6.86
CA TYR A 631 28.40 -4.47 7.46
C TYR A 631 28.31 -4.51 8.98
N GLU A 632 29.42 -4.82 9.64
CA GLU A 632 29.62 -4.64 11.08
C GLU A 632 30.69 -3.57 11.25
N ARG A 633 30.34 -2.40 11.80
CA ARG A 633 31.26 -1.26 11.99
C ARG A 633 32.10 -0.92 10.72
N GLY A 634 31.48 -1.02 9.55
CA GLY A 634 32.11 -0.73 8.25
C GLY A 634 32.88 -1.89 7.61
N VAL A 635 32.95 -3.06 8.25
CA VAL A 635 33.55 -4.29 7.67
C VAL A 635 32.43 -5.19 7.14
N ALA A 636 32.52 -5.62 5.88
CA ALA A 636 31.51 -6.51 5.30
C ALA A 636 31.59 -7.92 5.92
N ARG A 637 30.46 -8.44 6.39
CA ARG A 637 30.34 -9.75 7.07
C ARG A 637 29.54 -10.75 6.27
N TRP A 638 28.56 -10.26 5.51
CA TRP A 638 27.74 -11.08 4.64
C TRP A 638 27.43 -10.34 3.34
N ALA A 639 27.37 -11.05 2.22
CA ALA A 639 26.87 -10.51 0.97
C ALA A 639 26.04 -11.54 0.19
N SER A 640 25.01 -11.06 -0.49
CA SER A 640 24.18 -11.85 -1.42
C SER A 640 24.94 -12.32 -2.67
N ARG A 641 26.11 -11.73 -2.96
CA ARG A 641 26.94 -11.99 -4.16
C ARG A 641 26.19 -11.74 -5.46
N THR A 642 25.38 -10.69 -5.46
CA THR A 642 24.65 -10.21 -6.62
C THR A 642 25.34 -8.99 -7.25
N ASP A 643 26.61 -8.75 -6.91
CA ASP A 643 27.45 -7.70 -7.48
C ASP A 643 27.63 -7.88 -9.01
N GLY A 644 27.78 -6.75 -9.70
CA GLY A 644 27.84 -6.69 -11.16
C GLY A 644 26.48 -6.76 -11.86
N GLN A 645 25.40 -6.95 -11.10
CA GLN A 645 24.03 -6.84 -11.60
C GLN A 645 23.57 -5.36 -11.54
N ARG A 646 22.70 -4.94 -12.46
CA ARG A 646 22.12 -3.58 -12.36
C ARG A 646 21.15 -3.52 -11.19
N ALA A 647 21.53 -2.78 -10.14
CA ALA A 647 20.72 -2.61 -8.95
C ALA A 647 19.32 -2.06 -9.26
N TYR A 648 18.30 -2.59 -8.58
CA TYR A 648 16.91 -2.22 -8.79
C TYR A 648 16.11 -2.18 -7.50
N LEU A 649 15.99 -3.32 -6.81
CA LEU A 649 15.17 -3.45 -5.61
C LEU A 649 15.59 -4.69 -4.82
N THR A 650 15.57 -4.61 -3.49
CA THR A 650 15.40 -5.78 -2.63
C THR A 650 14.17 -5.57 -1.74
N ALA A 651 13.49 -6.65 -1.37
CA ALA A 651 12.30 -6.61 -0.55
C ALA A 651 12.32 -7.76 0.45
N MET A 652 12.04 -7.47 1.72
CA MET A 652 11.45 -8.42 2.64
C MET A 652 9.97 -8.46 2.32
N GLN A 653 9.54 -9.43 1.52
CA GLN A 653 8.18 -9.49 0.99
C GLN A 653 7.15 -9.77 2.10
N GLY A 654 5.89 -9.38 1.86
CA GLY A 654 4.76 -9.63 2.76
C GLY A 654 4.44 -11.11 2.99
N ASP A 655 4.92 -11.99 2.10
CA ASP A 655 4.78 -13.45 2.21
C ASP A 655 5.90 -14.12 3.04
N GLY A 656 6.85 -13.34 3.55
CA GLY A 656 7.95 -13.79 4.40
C GLY A 656 9.27 -14.09 3.68
N ASN A 657 9.38 -13.79 2.39
CA ASN A 657 10.60 -14.05 1.61
C ASN A 657 11.49 -12.80 1.48
N LEU A 658 12.79 -12.90 1.73
CA LEU A 658 13.74 -11.83 1.43
C LEU A 658 14.29 -12.02 0.01
N VAL A 659 14.09 -11.05 -0.88
CA VAL A 659 14.39 -11.17 -2.30
C VAL A 659 15.18 -9.96 -2.81
N VAL A 660 16.19 -10.19 -3.65
CA VAL A 660 16.81 -9.15 -4.49
C VAL A 660 16.30 -9.33 -5.92
N TYR A 661 15.84 -8.25 -6.54
CA TYR A 661 15.30 -8.24 -7.89
C TYR A 661 16.26 -7.56 -8.88
N ALA A 662 16.30 -8.11 -10.09
CA ALA A 662 16.78 -7.39 -11.27
C ALA A 662 15.73 -6.39 -11.76
N ARG A 663 16.15 -5.40 -12.57
CA ARG A 663 15.26 -4.40 -13.19
C ARG A 663 14.13 -5.00 -14.05
N SER A 664 14.28 -6.23 -14.52
CA SER A 664 13.24 -6.98 -15.22
C SER A 664 12.08 -7.44 -14.32
N GLY A 665 12.22 -7.29 -13.00
CA GLY A 665 11.34 -7.85 -11.97
C GLY A 665 11.65 -9.31 -11.64
N ALA A 666 12.69 -9.91 -12.23
CA ALA A 666 13.10 -11.28 -11.91
C ALA A 666 13.87 -11.32 -10.58
N PRO A 667 13.57 -12.27 -9.67
CA PRO A 667 14.39 -12.47 -8.48
C PRO A 667 15.77 -13.01 -8.89
N ILE A 668 16.83 -12.39 -8.37
CA ILE A 668 18.23 -12.79 -8.58
C ILE A 668 18.89 -13.34 -7.31
N PHE A 669 18.28 -13.11 -6.15
CA PHE A 669 18.56 -13.77 -4.88
C PHE A 669 17.26 -13.89 -4.12
N HIS A 670 17.05 -14.98 -3.37
CA HIS A 670 15.96 -15.10 -2.42
C HIS A 670 16.30 -16.08 -1.29
N THR A 671 15.64 -15.95 -0.14
CA THR A 671 15.82 -16.85 1.02
C THR A 671 14.98 -18.13 0.92
N GLY A 672 13.90 -18.13 0.14
CA GLY A 672 13.00 -19.28 0.00
C GLY A 672 12.14 -19.52 1.25
N THR A 673 11.80 -18.44 1.95
CA THR A 673 11.02 -18.45 3.19
C THR A 673 9.58 -17.95 2.99
N ASP A 674 9.11 -17.94 1.73
CA ASP A 674 7.72 -17.63 1.40
C ASP A 674 6.73 -18.59 2.07
N GLY A 675 5.50 -18.11 2.28
CA GLY A 675 4.45 -18.84 3.02
C GLY A 675 4.41 -18.53 4.51
N ASN A 676 5.24 -17.61 4.98
CA ASN A 676 5.32 -17.15 6.37
C ASN A 676 4.98 -15.66 6.44
N PRO A 677 3.70 -15.28 6.23
CA PRO A 677 3.30 -13.88 6.15
C PRO A 677 3.63 -13.16 7.46
N GLY A 678 4.18 -11.95 7.34
CA GLY A 678 4.65 -11.18 8.49
C GLY A 678 6.06 -11.51 8.96
N ALA A 679 6.75 -12.49 8.36
CA ALA A 679 8.15 -12.78 8.73
C ALA A 679 9.07 -11.56 8.50
N ALA A 680 10.10 -11.45 9.33
CA ALA A 680 11.03 -10.34 9.36
C ALA A 680 12.49 -10.82 9.47
N LEU A 681 13.42 -9.98 9.01
CA LEU A 681 14.86 -10.21 9.05
C LEU A 681 15.47 -9.54 10.29
N TYR A 682 16.19 -10.33 11.08
CA TYR A 682 16.93 -9.88 12.26
C TYR A 682 18.43 -10.15 12.09
N VAL A 683 19.26 -9.47 12.87
CA VAL A 683 20.70 -9.70 13.00
C VAL A 683 21.07 -9.98 14.44
N HIS A 684 21.71 -11.11 14.67
CA HIS A 684 22.26 -11.46 15.97
C HIS A 684 23.57 -10.70 16.23
N ALA A 685 23.98 -10.56 17.50
CA ALA A 685 25.23 -9.90 17.88
C ALA A 685 26.49 -10.52 17.22
N THR A 686 26.39 -11.78 16.79
CA THR A 686 27.45 -12.51 16.06
C THR A 686 27.53 -12.15 14.56
N GLY A 687 26.60 -11.34 14.05
CA GLY A 687 26.48 -11.00 12.61
C GLY A 687 25.76 -12.06 11.78
N VAL A 688 25.15 -13.07 12.42
CA VAL A 688 24.25 -14.01 11.76
C VAL A 688 22.92 -13.31 11.50
N LEU A 689 22.46 -13.38 10.25
CA LEU A 689 21.12 -12.92 9.90
C LEU A 689 20.12 -14.06 10.09
N GLU A 690 18.95 -13.75 10.64
CA GLU A 690 17.88 -14.71 10.87
C GLU A 690 16.57 -14.19 10.30
N LEU A 691 15.90 -14.99 9.48
CA LEU A 691 14.50 -14.72 9.15
C LEU A 691 13.63 -15.44 10.15
N ARG A 692 12.75 -14.70 10.81
CA ARG A 692 11.84 -15.22 11.84
C ARG A 692 10.40 -15.02 11.43
N ALA A 693 9.56 -16.03 11.66
CA ALA A 693 8.12 -15.92 11.52
C ALA A 693 7.51 -15.10 12.68
N VAL A 694 6.22 -14.78 12.56
CA VAL A 694 5.47 -14.00 13.55
C VAL A 694 5.42 -14.71 14.92
N ASP A 695 5.42 -16.04 14.94
CA ASP A 695 5.46 -16.85 16.17
C ASP A 695 6.86 -16.95 16.79
N GLY A 696 7.84 -16.20 16.28
CA GLY A 696 9.22 -16.17 16.75
C GLY A 696 10.11 -17.29 16.21
N SER A 697 9.56 -18.27 15.48
CA SER A 697 10.32 -19.39 14.94
C SER A 697 11.31 -18.95 13.85
N VAL A 698 12.53 -19.51 13.88
CA VAL A 698 13.57 -19.21 12.89
C VAL A 698 13.30 -20.02 11.62
N LEU A 699 13.02 -19.33 10.51
CA LEU A 699 12.74 -19.94 9.21
C LEU A 699 14.03 -20.29 8.46
N THR A 700 15.02 -19.40 8.50
CA THR A 700 16.34 -19.64 7.94
C THR A 700 17.37 -18.72 8.56
N THR A 701 18.65 -19.09 8.44
CA THR A 701 19.78 -18.29 8.89
C THR A 701 20.76 -18.06 7.73
N LEU A 702 21.27 -16.83 7.62
CA LEU A 702 22.31 -16.46 6.68
C LEU A 702 23.57 -16.14 7.49
N ALA A 703 24.40 -17.17 7.67
CA ALA A 703 25.67 -17.04 8.38
C ALA A 703 26.65 -16.13 7.60
N PRO A 704 27.52 -15.36 8.29
CA PRO A 704 28.56 -14.56 7.67
C PRO A 704 29.32 -15.35 6.60
N ASN A 705 29.36 -14.81 5.37
CA ASN A 705 29.96 -15.48 4.21
C ASN A 705 31.12 -14.69 3.59
N LEU A 706 31.54 -13.64 4.28
CA LEU A 706 32.73 -12.84 4.04
C LEU A 706 33.59 -12.87 5.31
N GLY A 707 34.90 -13.10 5.14
CA GLY A 707 35.84 -13.05 6.26
C GLY A 707 36.08 -11.61 6.72
N ALA A 708 36.44 -11.42 7.99
CA ALA A 708 37.19 -10.22 8.37
C ALA A 708 38.49 -10.18 7.55
N PRO A 709 38.98 -9.00 7.13
CA PRO A 709 40.22 -8.87 6.37
C PRO A 709 41.42 -9.51 7.08
#